data_AF-A0A6H9WKQ8-F1
#
_entry.id   AF-A0A6H9WKQ8-F1
#
_cell.length_a   1.000
_cell.length_b   1.000
_cell.length_c   1.000
_cell.angle_alpha   90.00
_cell.angle_beta   90.00
_cell.angle_gamma   90.00
#
_symmetry.space_group_name_H-M   'P 1'
#
loop_
_entity.id
_entity.type
_entity.pdbx_description
1 polymer ?
#
loop_
_entity_poly.entity_id
_entity_poly.type
_entity_poly.pdbx_seq_one_letter_code
_entity_poly.pdbx_strand_id
1 'polypeptide(L)'
;MRGMRRSLLASPQLIEWRQLSEVRGDRPRWRAGTALLAVLCGWMLALSQGVGEPAARSELRRTFELFGPDWAEQMRAAFGRILADLGGLLPLSPEVTGLIGGVSVGVVDGLPETTDANMLATGLAHITAVSGSNVAVLVGMVQGLLGLMHTPRLWRGVGELAGIWGFVLLVGGEVTVLRAAAMLTLVTLLRPWSGGRGVVGICVAVVILLLWEPQLAGSVAFGLSVTATAGLMLFSGPVARWLCRWMPEAIANLLAPSTAALMACQPLLLLIDGQPASGHQLAANLLALPAVPAVTVLGVLSCLTAAWAPWLAVVFAMLAAPGGWWIGQVAAHFSSNPFGSIPWPSWPAGGMASGLLLALLTVGTLIGSGHGPTSTASSSTGSRRLSIRSSDERRDHELHRPRRRRSRRHRPRRHRPRLNWRRRVRLVSFGGALLVATATVAVTGIGHVLSASRLPVGTPILQCDVGQGDGLLVQGSGATVLIDTGESAQKITDCLRGAQVTAIDVVVLTHSDVDHAGATEAVAKVAQVDTVLIPDVVDAKLDRAAGRLQARQVVRAGLGDAGSIQAVSGLDDARSSPQQTPAGAGIAWRALHPKKAAPGAAGGRPVHDPNASSLAMLIDLPDLRLLTLADLNADGQRSVARELSALGVRRIDVVKVAHHGSADHWPGLYLELRPTLGLISCGRGNSYGHPTSKLLATLQRSGTAVRRTDQHGRVAVSAEPPEVAEGTREAPLAHESARGGQRLAVWCEHGC
;
A
#
# COMPACT_ATOMS: atom_id res chain seq x y z
N MET A 1 6.17 56.23 -14.77
CA MET A 1 6.63 54.83 -14.89
C MET A 1 7.27 54.45 -16.25
N ARG A 2 7.79 55.40 -17.06
CA ARG A 2 8.53 55.07 -18.31
C ARG A 2 10.05 55.33 -18.24
N GLY A 3 10.53 56.11 -17.27
CA GLY A 3 11.97 56.34 -17.04
C GLY A 3 12.68 55.25 -16.23
N MET A 4 11.95 54.48 -15.42
CA MET A 4 12.52 53.49 -14.49
C MET A 4 12.84 52.13 -15.14
N ARG A 5 12.51 51.95 -16.42
CA ARG A 5 12.83 50.73 -17.20
C ARG A 5 14.21 50.78 -17.88
N ARG A 6 14.88 51.93 -17.92
CA ARG A 6 16.15 52.09 -18.67
C ARG A 6 17.42 51.94 -17.81
N SER A 7 17.34 52.00 -16.48
CA SER A 7 18.52 51.90 -15.60
C SER A 7 18.84 50.48 -15.10
N LEU A 8 17.93 49.51 -15.24
CA LEU A 8 18.17 48.10 -14.83
C LEU A 8 18.67 47.19 -15.96
N LEU A 9 18.92 47.73 -17.16
CA LEU A 9 19.36 46.97 -18.34
C LEU A 9 20.85 47.16 -18.68
N ALA A 10 21.63 47.79 -17.80
CA ALA A 10 23.06 48.05 -18.01
C ALA A 10 24.00 47.14 -17.20
N SER A 11 23.63 45.86 -17.00
CA SER A 11 24.55 44.83 -16.49
C SER A 11 24.99 43.92 -17.65
N PRO A 12 26.30 43.69 -17.89
CA PRO A 12 26.79 42.90 -19.03
C PRO A 12 26.38 41.42 -19.04
N GLN A 13 25.74 40.91 -17.98
CA GLN A 13 25.40 39.50 -17.82
C GLN A 13 24.06 39.06 -18.46
N LEU A 14 23.27 39.97 -19.03
CA LEU A 14 21.96 39.65 -19.63
C LEU A 14 21.98 39.42 -21.16
N ILE A 15 23.13 39.54 -21.81
CA ILE A 15 23.26 39.43 -23.27
C ILE A 15 23.26 37.96 -23.73
N GLU A 16 23.61 36.99 -22.87
CA GLU A 16 23.64 35.57 -23.25
C GLU A 16 22.25 34.91 -23.36
N TRP A 17 21.23 35.42 -22.67
CA TRP A 17 19.90 34.77 -22.65
C TRP A 17 19.05 35.01 -23.91
N ARG A 18 19.28 36.11 -24.64
CA ARG A 18 18.55 36.35 -25.91
C ARG A 18 19.10 35.49 -27.05
N GLN A 19 20.41 35.25 -27.12
CA GLN A 19 21.00 34.44 -28.17
C GLN A 19 20.64 32.94 -28.06
N LEU A 20 20.30 32.45 -26.88
CA LEU A 20 19.77 31.09 -26.69
C LEU A 20 18.30 30.93 -27.09
N SER A 21 17.55 32.03 -27.25
CA SER A 21 16.13 31.99 -27.61
C SER A 21 15.85 32.12 -29.11
N GLU A 22 16.81 32.61 -29.90
CA GLU A 22 16.65 32.84 -31.35
C GLU A 22 17.26 31.74 -32.24
N VAL A 23 17.96 30.75 -31.68
CA VAL A 23 18.46 29.61 -32.44
C VAL A 23 17.56 28.37 -32.24
N ARG A 24 16.65 28.19 -33.21
CA ARG A 24 15.79 27.00 -33.49
C ARG A 24 14.53 26.84 -32.64
N GLY A 25 13.39 27.03 -33.32
CA GLY A 25 12.04 26.69 -32.88
C GLY A 25 11.74 25.19 -32.76
N ASP A 26 12.50 24.46 -31.95
CA ASP A 26 12.15 23.11 -31.50
C ASP A 26 11.99 23.12 -29.97
N ARG A 27 10.73 23.13 -29.52
CA ARG A 27 10.35 23.19 -28.10
C ARG A 27 10.80 21.90 -27.37
N PRO A 28 11.40 21.99 -26.16
CA PRO A 28 11.95 20.83 -25.46
C PRO A 28 10.84 20.04 -24.76
N ARG A 29 10.19 19.12 -25.48
CA ARG A 29 9.18 18.21 -24.91
C ARG A 29 9.77 17.07 -24.06
N TRP A 30 11.08 16.85 -24.10
CA TRP A 30 11.71 15.60 -23.65
C TRP A 30 12.63 15.70 -22.42
N ARG A 31 12.93 16.90 -21.90
CA ARG A 31 13.78 17.07 -20.71
C ARG A 31 13.07 16.68 -19.40
N ALA A 32 11.74 16.69 -19.37
CA ALA A 32 10.95 16.38 -18.19
C ALA A 32 10.89 14.86 -17.89
N GLY A 33 10.81 14.02 -18.94
CA GLY A 33 10.79 12.55 -18.77
C GLY A 33 12.11 12.00 -18.22
N THR A 34 13.25 12.55 -18.65
CA THR A 34 14.57 12.19 -18.10
C THR A 34 14.77 12.65 -16.66
N ALA A 35 14.23 13.82 -16.30
CA ALA A 35 14.28 14.32 -14.92
C ALA A 35 13.41 13.47 -13.99
N LEU A 36 12.22 13.07 -14.45
CA LEU A 36 11.35 12.15 -13.71
C LEU A 36 12.01 10.79 -13.53
N LEU A 37 12.62 10.21 -14.58
CA LEU A 37 13.36 8.95 -14.47
C LEU A 37 14.52 9.03 -13.46
N ALA A 38 15.26 10.14 -13.43
CA ALA A 38 16.32 10.34 -12.44
C ALA A 38 15.77 10.46 -11.01
N VAL A 39 14.65 11.16 -10.82
CA VAL A 39 13.95 11.25 -9.53
C VAL A 39 13.42 9.89 -9.10
N LEU A 40 12.77 9.14 -10.01
CA LEU A 40 12.26 7.78 -9.77
C LEU A 40 13.38 6.80 -9.44
N CYS A 41 14.51 6.84 -10.16
CA CYS A 41 15.66 6.00 -9.86
C CYS A 41 16.30 6.37 -8.51
N GLY A 42 16.44 7.66 -8.19
CA GLY A 42 16.93 8.11 -6.88
C GLY A 42 15.99 7.72 -5.73
N TRP A 43 14.68 7.72 -5.99
CA TRP A 43 13.64 7.28 -5.08
C TRP A 43 13.64 5.76 -4.86
N MET A 44 13.73 4.97 -5.93
CA MET A 44 13.87 3.51 -5.85
C MET A 44 15.16 3.14 -5.09
N LEU A 45 16.23 3.93 -5.24
CA LEU A 45 17.45 3.76 -4.47
C LEU A 45 17.23 4.06 -2.98
N ALA A 46 16.56 5.16 -2.63
CA ALA A 46 16.24 5.50 -1.24
C ALA A 46 15.36 4.43 -0.55
N LEU A 47 14.33 3.92 -1.24
CA LEU A 47 13.47 2.83 -0.76
C LEU A 47 14.24 1.51 -0.63
N SER A 48 15.18 1.23 -1.54
CA SER A 48 16.00 0.01 -1.49
C SER A 48 17.04 -0.02 -0.35
N GLN A 49 17.35 1.13 0.25
CA GLN A 49 18.34 1.27 1.33
C GLN A 49 17.71 1.06 2.72
N GLY A 50 16.47 0.59 2.81
CA GLY A 50 15.80 0.37 4.10
C GLY A 50 15.47 1.66 4.86
N VAL A 51 15.53 2.82 4.20
CA VAL A 51 14.96 4.09 4.71
C VAL A 51 13.43 3.99 4.60
N GLY A 52 12.85 3.06 5.35
CA GLY A 52 11.41 2.85 5.37
C GLY A 52 10.72 3.97 6.13
N GLU A 53 9.42 4.08 5.83
CA GLU A 53 8.51 5.08 6.37
C GLU A 53 8.81 5.45 7.83
N PRO A 54 9.12 6.72 8.12
CA PRO A 54 8.94 7.21 9.47
C PRO A 54 7.45 7.07 9.82
N ALA A 55 7.16 6.24 10.81
CA ALA A 55 5.87 6.11 11.49
C ALA A 55 5.49 7.38 12.29
N ALA A 56 5.91 8.56 11.83
CA ALA A 56 5.28 9.78 12.24
C ALA A 56 3.93 9.81 11.52
N ARG A 57 2.81 9.81 12.26
CA ARG A 57 1.60 10.48 11.75
C ARG A 57 2.10 11.78 11.14
N SER A 58 1.80 12.04 9.86
CA SER A 58 2.30 13.26 9.24
C SER A 58 1.96 14.42 10.17
N GLU A 59 2.90 15.32 10.39
CA GLU A 59 2.67 16.47 11.28
C GLU A 59 1.40 17.21 10.84
N LEU A 60 1.11 17.16 9.53
CA LEU A 60 -0.13 17.58 8.90
C LEU A 60 -1.39 16.89 9.44
N ARG A 61 -1.42 15.55 9.53
CA ARG A 61 -2.59 14.83 10.08
C ARG A 61 -2.78 15.14 11.57
N ARG A 62 -1.69 15.20 12.35
CA ARG A 62 -1.75 15.65 13.76
C ARG A 62 -2.27 17.07 13.88
N THR A 63 -1.84 17.98 13.01
CA THR A 63 -2.32 19.37 12.98
C THR A 63 -3.82 19.41 12.67
N PHE A 64 -4.30 18.56 11.74
CA PHE A 64 -5.73 18.43 11.45
C PHE A 64 -6.52 17.77 12.58
N GLU A 65 -5.94 16.84 13.34
CA GLU A 65 -6.58 16.26 14.53
C GLU A 65 -6.65 17.26 15.70
N LEU A 66 -5.65 18.14 15.83
CA LEU A 66 -5.55 19.13 16.92
C LEU A 66 -6.25 20.47 16.63
N PHE A 67 -6.29 20.87 15.37
CA PHE A 67 -6.79 22.18 14.91
C PHE A 67 -7.80 22.07 13.76
N GLY A 68 -8.26 20.86 13.45
CA GLY A 68 -9.30 20.64 12.46
C GLY A 68 -10.60 21.34 12.87
N PRO A 69 -11.41 21.77 11.89
CA PRO A 69 -12.66 22.43 12.21
C PRO A 69 -13.70 21.46 12.78
N ASP A 70 -14.21 21.74 13.97
CA ASP A 70 -15.25 20.96 14.66
C ASP A 70 -16.47 20.66 13.77
N TRP A 71 -16.82 21.59 12.87
CA TRP A 71 -17.97 21.42 11.96
C TRP A 71 -17.79 20.23 11.01
N ALA A 72 -16.55 19.93 10.57
CA ALA A 72 -16.29 18.85 9.62
C ALA A 72 -16.40 17.48 10.28
N GLU A 73 -15.94 17.37 11.53
CA GLU A 73 -16.12 16.16 12.34
C GLU A 73 -17.59 15.93 12.69
N GLN A 74 -18.33 16.98 13.06
CA GLN A 74 -19.77 16.90 13.30
C GLN A 74 -20.53 16.42 12.06
N MET A 75 -20.18 16.90 10.86
CA MET A 75 -20.79 16.46 9.60
C MET A 75 -20.49 15.00 9.28
N ARG A 76 -19.24 14.54 9.44
CA ARG A 76 -18.87 13.12 9.25
C ARG A 76 -19.58 12.21 10.25
N ALA A 77 -19.65 12.61 11.53
CA ALA A 77 -20.36 11.85 12.56
C ALA A 77 -21.88 11.78 12.28
N ALA A 78 -22.50 12.87 11.84
CA ALA A 78 -23.90 12.87 11.44
C ALA A 78 -24.14 11.98 10.22
N PHE A 79 -23.24 12.02 9.25
CA PHE A 79 -23.30 11.18 8.06
C PHE A 79 -23.16 9.68 8.38
N GLY A 80 -22.21 9.30 9.25
CA GLY A 80 -22.05 7.93 9.71
C GLY A 80 -23.30 7.38 10.39
N ARG A 81 -23.99 8.18 11.21
CA ARG A 81 -25.29 7.80 11.80
C ARG A 81 -26.35 7.54 10.74
N ILE A 82 -26.46 8.42 9.73
CA ILE A 82 -27.43 8.25 8.63
C ILE A 82 -27.17 6.96 7.85
N LEU A 83 -25.90 6.63 7.58
CA LEU A 83 -25.53 5.40 6.90
C LEU A 83 -25.83 4.15 7.74
N ALA A 84 -25.59 4.21 9.05
CA ALA A 84 -25.93 3.12 9.97
C ALA A 84 -27.44 2.90 10.05
N ASP A 85 -28.24 3.98 10.18
CA ASP A 85 -29.70 3.90 10.21
C ASP A 85 -30.27 3.36 8.90
N LEU A 86 -29.71 3.78 7.75
CA LEU A 86 -30.08 3.28 6.42
C LEU A 86 -29.82 1.78 6.26
N GLY A 87 -28.72 1.27 6.81
CA GLY A 87 -28.40 -0.16 6.81
C GLY A 87 -29.38 -0.99 7.64
N GLY A 88 -30.07 -0.38 8.62
CA GLY A 88 -31.11 -1.02 9.43
C GLY A 88 -32.53 -0.92 8.87
N LEU A 89 -32.82 0.11 8.07
CA LEU A 89 -34.19 0.45 7.61
C LEU A 89 -34.53 -0.04 6.19
N LEU A 90 -33.54 -0.27 5.33
CA LEU A 90 -33.72 -0.82 3.98
C LEU A 90 -32.98 -2.17 3.82
N PRO A 91 -33.31 -2.99 2.80
CA PRO A 91 -32.53 -4.18 2.44
C PRO A 91 -31.18 -3.82 1.77
N LEU A 92 -30.51 -2.77 2.26
CA LEU A 92 -29.17 -2.40 1.85
C LEU A 92 -28.19 -3.11 2.78
N SER A 93 -27.30 -3.91 2.19
CA SER A 93 -26.27 -4.60 2.98
C SER A 93 -25.33 -3.59 3.66
N PRO A 94 -24.79 -3.90 4.85
CA PRO A 94 -23.76 -3.09 5.51
C PRO A 94 -22.56 -2.78 4.62
N GLU A 95 -22.28 -3.66 3.66
CA GLU A 95 -21.31 -3.45 2.59
C GLU A 95 -21.59 -2.19 1.75
N VAL A 96 -22.84 -1.95 1.34
CA VAL A 96 -23.18 -0.81 0.48
C VAL A 96 -23.03 0.51 1.23
N THR A 97 -23.51 0.58 2.47
CA THR A 97 -23.43 1.79 3.30
C THR A 97 -21.99 2.08 3.68
N GLY A 98 -21.21 1.07 4.04
CA GLY A 98 -19.76 1.18 4.27
C GLY A 98 -19.00 1.68 3.03
N LEU A 99 -19.31 1.16 1.84
CA LEU A 99 -18.69 1.62 0.59
C LEU A 99 -19.06 3.06 0.23
N ILE A 100 -20.30 3.50 0.48
CA ILE A 100 -20.68 4.91 0.29
C ILE A 100 -19.84 5.81 1.21
N GLY A 101 -19.71 5.44 2.48
CA GLY A 101 -18.90 6.17 3.46
C GLY A 101 -17.42 6.25 3.08
N GLY A 102 -16.82 5.11 2.79
CA GLY A 102 -15.39 5.00 2.45
C GLY A 102 -15.05 5.72 1.16
N VAL A 103 -15.80 5.48 0.09
CA VAL A 103 -15.52 6.09 -1.22
C VAL A 103 -15.70 7.61 -1.23
N SER A 104 -16.61 8.16 -0.42
CA SER A 104 -16.92 9.60 -0.46
C SER A 104 -16.04 10.44 0.46
N VAL A 105 -16.02 10.11 1.75
CA VAL A 105 -15.37 10.91 2.80
C VAL A 105 -14.42 10.10 3.69
N GLY A 106 -14.18 8.83 3.36
CA GLY A 106 -13.20 7.97 4.05
C GLY A 106 -13.71 7.41 5.37
N VAL A 107 -15.04 7.44 5.59
CA VAL A 107 -15.66 6.82 6.77
C VAL A 107 -15.86 5.34 6.45
N VAL A 108 -14.97 4.50 6.94
CA VAL A 108 -15.03 3.03 6.77
C VAL A 108 -15.73 2.32 7.93
N ASP A 109 -16.23 3.07 8.92
CA ASP A 109 -16.96 2.53 10.06
C ASP A 109 -18.19 1.74 9.58
N GLY A 110 -18.20 0.43 9.81
CA GLY A 110 -19.28 -0.48 9.41
C GLY A 110 -19.10 -1.20 8.08
N LEU A 111 -17.96 -1.01 7.38
CA LEU A 111 -17.60 -1.85 6.23
C LEU A 111 -17.23 -3.27 6.72
N PRO A 112 -17.87 -4.34 6.22
CA PRO A 112 -17.51 -5.71 6.59
C PRO A 112 -16.06 -6.03 6.19
N GLU A 113 -15.33 -6.73 7.06
CA GLU A 113 -13.94 -7.16 6.81
C GLU A 113 -13.79 -8.00 5.53
N THR A 114 -14.83 -8.79 5.20
CA THR A 114 -14.86 -9.56 3.95
C THR A 114 -14.87 -8.66 2.71
N THR A 115 -15.60 -7.55 2.74
CA THR A 115 -15.60 -6.57 1.66
C THR A 115 -14.26 -5.84 1.59
N ASP A 116 -13.67 -5.48 2.73
CA ASP A 116 -12.36 -4.83 2.74
C ASP A 116 -11.26 -5.75 2.18
N ALA A 117 -11.26 -7.02 2.57
CA ALA A 117 -10.38 -8.05 2.00
C ALA A 117 -10.59 -8.24 0.48
N ASN A 118 -11.84 -8.23 0.01
CA ASN A 118 -12.15 -8.29 -1.42
C ASN A 118 -11.62 -7.06 -2.18
N MET A 119 -11.73 -5.87 -1.58
CA MET A 119 -11.22 -4.62 -2.15
C MET A 119 -9.69 -4.61 -2.21
N LEU A 120 -9.02 -5.17 -1.20
CA LEU A 120 -7.56 -5.37 -1.19
C LEU A 120 -7.14 -6.36 -2.28
N ALA A 121 -7.75 -7.54 -2.33
CA ALA A 121 -7.43 -8.59 -3.29
C ALA A 121 -7.60 -8.16 -4.77
N THR A 122 -8.58 -7.29 -5.04
CA THR A 122 -8.88 -6.79 -6.39
C THR A 122 -8.15 -5.48 -6.74
N GLY A 123 -7.35 -4.93 -5.81
CA GLY A 123 -6.66 -3.66 -5.99
C GLY A 123 -7.58 -2.44 -5.99
N LEU A 124 -8.82 -2.56 -5.50
CA LEU A 124 -9.81 -1.49 -5.40
C LEU A 124 -9.76 -0.73 -4.06
N ALA A 125 -8.99 -1.18 -3.08
CA ALA A 125 -8.85 -0.54 -1.77
C ALA A 125 -8.41 0.95 -1.83
N HIS A 126 -7.71 1.37 -2.89
CA HIS A 126 -7.37 2.78 -3.07
C HIS A 126 -8.59 3.69 -3.28
N ILE A 127 -9.76 3.14 -3.62
CA ILE A 127 -11.01 3.89 -3.83
C ILE A 127 -11.69 4.20 -2.49
N THR A 128 -11.66 3.27 -1.53
CA THR A 128 -12.21 3.43 -0.18
C THR A 128 -11.33 4.28 0.74
N ALA A 129 -10.03 4.40 0.44
CA ALA A 129 -9.09 5.26 1.17
C ALA A 129 -9.06 6.74 0.69
N VAL A 130 -10.16 7.24 0.11
CA VAL A 130 -10.31 8.58 -0.52
C VAL A 130 -9.08 9.03 -1.31
N SER A 131 -9.06 8.73 -2.61
CA SER A 131 -7.89 9.00 -3.45
C SER A 131 -7.87 10.42 -4.06
N GLY A 132 -6.76 10.75 -4.72
CA GLY A 132 -6.65 11.98 -5.52
C GLY A 132 -7.62 12.05 -6.71
N SER A 133 -8.18 10.92 -7.17
CA SER A 133 -9.22 10.95 -8.21
C SER A 133 -10.54 11.53 -7.68
N ASN A 134 -10.85 11.33 -6.39
CA ASN A 134 -12.04 11.89 -5.74
C ASN A 134 -11.95 13.42 -5.70
N VAL A 135 -10.77 13.95 -5.37
CA VAL A 135 -10.46 15.40 -5.44
C VAL A 135 -10.62 15.91 -6.88
N ALA A 136 -10.12 15.17 -7.87
CA ALA A 136 -10.23 15.55 -9.27
C ALA A 136 -11.68 15.56 -9.79
N VAL A 137 -12.49 14.57 -9.39
CA VAL A 137 -13.93 14.51 -9.71
C VAL A 137 -14.65 15.74 -9.15
N LEU A 138 -14.39 16.07 -7.88
CA LEU A 138 -15.02 17.22 -7.23
C LEU A 138 -14.63 18.54 -7.91
N VAL A 139 -13.35 18.72 -8.22
CA VAL A 139 -12.87 19.91 -8.95
C VAL A 139 -13.46 20.00 -10.35
N GLY A 140 -13.56 18.87 -11.06
CA GLY A 140 -14.22 18.81 -12.36
C GLY A 140 -15.68 19.26 -12.28
N MET A 141 -16.41 18.83 -11.26
CA MET A 141 -17.79 19.26 -11.00
C MET A 141 -17.87 20.77 -10.72
N VAL A 142 -17.02 21.30 -9.84
CA VAL A 142 -16.96 22.73 -9.52
C VAL A 142 -16.66 23.56 -10.78
N GLN A 143 -15.68 23.14 -11.58
CA GLN A 143 -15.37 23.81 -12.85
C GLN A 143 -16.53 23.77 -13.84
N GLY A 144 -17.24 22.64 -13.93
CA GLY A 144 -18.43 22.48 -14.76
C GLY A 144 -19.54 23.46 -14.36
N LEU A 145 -19.88 23.52 -13.07
CA LEU A 145 -20.91 24.41 -12.53
C LEU A 145 -20.55 25.89 -12.71
N LEU A 146 -19.32 26.28 -12.37
CA LEU A 146 -18.83 27.66 -12.59
C LEU A 146 -18.78 28.00 -14.09
N GLY A 147 -18.55 26.99 -14.93
CA GLY A 147 -18.61 27.06 -16.39
C GLY A 147 -20.01 27.38 -16.91
N LEU A 148 -21.02 26.66 -16.42
CA LEU A 148 -22.44 26.89 -16.74
C LEU A 148 -22.92 28.29 -16.32
N MET A 149 -22.41 28.79 -15.19
CA MET A 149 -22.68 30.15 -14.72
C MET A 149 -21.87 31.24 -15.45
N HIS A 150 -21.13 30.90 -16.51
CA HIS A 150 -20.32 31.83 -17.30
C HIS A 150 -19.29 32.63 -16.47
N THR A 151 -18.85 32.08 -15.34
CA THR A 151 -17.96 32.75 -14.38
C THR A 151 -16.61 33.13 -15.03
N PRO A 152 -16.02 34.31 -14.77
CA PRO A 152 -14.72 34.68 -15.31
C PRO A 152 -13.58 33.74 -14.87
N ARG A 153 -12.54 33.60 -15.71
CA ARG A 153 -11.43 32.63 -15.49
C ARG A 153 -10.73 32.75 -14.13
N LEU A 154 -10.61 33.97 -13.60
CA LEU A 154 -10.01 34.22 -12.29
C LEU A 154 -10.84 33.57 -11.17
N TRP A 155 -12.15 33.84 -11.16
CA TRP A 155 -13.08 33.31 -10.18
C TRP A 155 -13.29 31.80 -10.30
N ARG A 156 -13.10 31.22 -11.49
CA ARG A 156 -13.02 29.76 -11.66
C ARG A 156 -11.85 29.16 -10.90
N GLY A 157 -10.68 29.79 -10.95
CA GLY A 157 -9.51 29.36 -10.19
C GLY A 157 -9.70 29.49 -8.67
N VAL A 158 -10.36 30.57 -8.22
CA VAL A 158 -10.70 30.76 -6.80
C VAL A 158 -11.69 29.69 -6.33
N GLY A 159 -12.76 29.43 -7.09
CA GLY A 159 -13.74 28.40 -6.75
C GLY A 159 -13.14 26.99 -6.76
N GLU A 160 -12.22 26.71 -7.69
CA GLU A 160 -11.46 25.45 -7.73
C GLU A 160 -10.61 25.27 -6.46
N LEU A 161 -9.85 26.28 -6.05
CA LEU A 161 -9.06 26.23 -4.81
C LEU A 161 -9.94 26.08 -3.57
N ALA A 162 -11.07 26.79 -3.53
CA ALA A 162 -12.05 26.66 -2.44
C ALA A 162 -12.64 25.24 -2.37
N GLY A 163 -12.96 24.62 -3.51
CA GLY A 163 -13.45 23.24 -3.57
C GLY A 163 -12.42 22.22 -3.11
N ILE A 164 -11.15 22.37 -3.54
CA ILE A 164 -10.04 21.49 -3.13
C ILE A 164 -9.87 21.50 -1.61
N TRP A 165 -9.70 22.69 -1.03
CA TRP A 165 -9.42 22.81 0.39
C TRP A 165 -10.67 22.57 1.25
N GLY A 166 -11.87 22.92 0.76
CA GLY A 166 -13.13 22.55 1.42
C GLY A 166 -13.28 21.03 1.56
N PHE A 167 -12.89 20.26 0.54
CA PHE A 167 -12.91 18.80 0.60
C PHE A 167 -11.84 18.23 1.54
N VAL A 168 -10.61 18.77 1.52
CA VAL A 168 -9.55 18.39 2.46
C VAL A 168 -10.02 18.57 3.91
N LEU A 169 -10.66 19.71 4.21
CA LEU A 169 -11.22 20.00 5.52
C LEU A 169 -12.33 19.01 5.89
N LEU A 170 -13.20 18.66 4.94
CA LEU A 170 -14.31 17.72 5.16
C LEU A 170 -13.80 16.30 5.48
N VAL A 171 -12.81 15.79 4.75
CA VAL A 171 -12.28 14.43 4.91
C VAL A 171 -11.43 14.27 6.19
N GLY A 172 -10.81 15.35 6.67
CA GLY A 172 -10.03 15.32 7.92
C GLY A 172 -8.54 15.07 7.73
N GLY A 173 -7.95 15.58 6.65
CA GLY A 173 -6.49 15.61 6.49
C GLY A 173 -5.85 14.28 6.09
N GLU A 174 -6.57 13.42 5.37
CA GLU A 174 -6.00 12.19 4.80
C GLU A 174 -4.77 12.48 3.93
N VAL A 175 -3.71 11.69 4.11
CA VAL A 175 -2.38 11.99 3.54
C VAL A 175 -2.43 11.91 2.01
N THR A 176 -3.22 10.98 1.45
CA THR A 176 -3.50 10.84 0.01
C THR A 176 -4.18 12.08 -0.56
N VAL A 177 -5.18 12.61 0.16
CA VAL A 177 -5.98 13.78 -0.24
C VAL A 177 -5.15 15.06 -0.17
N LEU A 178 -4.37 15.25 0.89
CA LEU A 178 -3.47 16.40 1.05
C LEU A 178 -2.44 16.50 -0.09
N ARG A 179 -1.86 15.37 -0.49
CA ARG A 179 -0.92 15.31 -1.62
C ARG A 179 -1.58 15.70 -2.93
N ALA A 180 -2.76 15.15 -3.22
CA ALA A 180 -3.53 15.49 -4.40
C ALA A 180 -3.93 16.98 -4.42
N ALA A 181 -4.38 17.51 -3.27
CA ALA A 181 -4.74 18.90 -3.09
C ALA A 181 -3.56 19.85 -3.31
N ALA A 182 -2.37 19.51 -2.80
CA ALA A 182 -1.15 20.29 -3.00
C ALA A 182 -0.74 20.33 -4.48
N MET A 183 -0.71 19.17 -5.16
CA MET A 183 -0.39 19.09 -6.58
C MET A 183 -1.40 19.88 -7.43
N LEU A 184 -2.70 19.72 -7.16
CA LEU A 184 -3.75 20.39 -7.92
C LEU A 184 -3.74 21.90 -7.68
N THR A 185 -3.61 22.34 -6.43
CA THR A 185 -3.44 23.76 -6.07
C THR A 185 -2.32 24.41 -6.87
N LEU A 186 -1.15 23.75 -6.92
CA LEU A 186 0.00 24.30 -7.62
C LEU A 186 -0.20 24.31 -9.15
N VAL A 187 -0.84 23.28 -9.71
CA VAL A 187 -1.22 23.27 -11.13
C VAL A 187 -2.19 24.42 -11.45
N THR A 188 -3.18 24.69 -10.60
CA THR A 188 -4.14 25.78 -10.77
C THR A 188 -3.45 27.15 -10.69
N LEU A 189 -2.57 27.36 -9.72
CA LEU A 189 -1.82 28.61 -9.53
C LEU A 189 -0.81 28.88 -10.66
N LEU A 190 -0.12 27.83 -11.13
CA LEU A 190 0.90 27.95 -12.19
C LEU A 190 0.32 27.90 -13.60
N ARG A 191 -0.99 27.66 -13.76
CA ARG A 191 -1.67 27.59 -15.06
C ARG A 191 -1.41 28.81 -15.97
N PRO A 192 -1.39 30.05 -15.47
CA PRO A 192 -1.13 31.23 -16.31
C PRO A 192 0.32 31.33 -16.80
N TRP A 193 1.28 30.73 -16.08
CA TRP A 193 2.73 30.89 -16.34
C TRP A 193 3.37 29.66 -16.99
N SER A 194 2.81 28.46 -16.74
CA SER A 194 3.37 27.19 -17.20
C SER A 194 3.08 26.89 -18.68
N GLY A 195 2.21 27.66 -19.33
CA GLY A 195 1.75 27.39 -20.70
C GLY A 195 1.13 25.99 -20.85
N GLY A 196 0.53 25.45 -19.78
CA GLY A 196 -0.08 24.12 -19.75
C GLY A 196 0.88 22.95 -19.47
N ARG A 197 2.10 23.21 -18.99
CA ARG A 197 3.07 22.16 -18.66
C ARG A 197 2.84 21.59 -17.25
N GLY A 198 1.82 20.75 -17.10
CA GLY A 198 1.44 20.12 -15.82
C GLY A 198 2.58 19.39 -15.10
N VAL A 199 3.53 18.83 -15.85
CA VAL A 199 4.71 18.13 -15.30
C VAL A 199 5.60 19.04 -14.44
N VAL A 200 5.74 20.31 -14.82
CA VAL A 200 6.51 21.28 -14.02
C VAL A 200 5.81 21.53 -12.69
N GLY A 201 4.48 21.60 -12.69
CA GLY A 201 3.67 21.72 -11.48
C GLY A 201 3.90 20.53 -10.54
N ILE A 202 3.88 19.30 -11.05
CA ILE A 202 4.14 18.12 -10.21
C ILE A 202 5.56 18.15 -9.64
N CYS A 203 6.59 18.45 -10.44
CA CYS A 203 7.97 18.51 -9.93
C CYS A 203 8.13 19.56 -8.81
N VAL A 204 7.56 20.75 -8.98
CA VAL A 204 7.60 21.79 -7.95
C VAL A 204 6.79 21.39 -6.72
N ALA A 205 5.63 20.74 -6.89
CA ALA A 205 4.82 20.24 -5.78
C ALA A 205 5.58 19.19 -4.96
N VAL A 206 6.25 18.24 -5.63
CA VAL A 206 7.07 17.22 -4.98
C VAL A 206 8.22 17.87 -4.20
N VAL A 207 8.91 18.85 -4.78
CA VAL A 207 9.99 19.57 -4.08
C VAL A 207 9.45 20.30 -2.85
N ILE A 208 8.34 21.03 -2.97
CA ILE A 208 7.73 21.75 -1.84
C ILE A 208 7.31 20.79 -0.73
N LEU A 209 6.65 19.67 -1.07
CA LEU A 209 6.22 18.67 -0.09
C LEU A 209 7.41 17.99 0.60
N LEU A 210 8.48 17.68 -0.12
CA LEU A 210 9.70 17.10 0.46
C LEU A 210 10.48 18.11 1.32
N LEU A 211 10.43 19.40 0.99
CA LEU A 211 11.02 20.45 1.83
C LEU A 211 10.20 20.67 3.12
N TRP A 212 8.87 20.50 3.04
CA TRP A 212 7.97 20.61 4.18
C TRP A 212 8.06 19.40 5.11
N GLU A 213 8.10 18.19 4.54
CA GLU A 213 8.13 16.93 5.28
C GLU A 213 9.10 15.95 4.60
N PRO A 214 10.42 16.03 4.92
CA PRO A 214 11.47 15.20 4.32
C PRO A 214 11.23 13.69 4.45
N GLN A 215 10.51 13.31 5.50
CA GLN A 215 10.01 11.98 5.80
C GLN A 215 9.23 11.34 4.64
N LEU A 216 8.55 12.16 3.82
CA LEU A 216 7.79 11.67 2.67
C LEU A 216 8.68 10.99 1.63
N ALA A 217 9.98 11.29 1.56
CA ALA A 217 10.91 10.67 0.61
C ALA A 217 11.01 9.14 0.74
N GLY A 218 10.79 8.60 1.93
CA GLY A 218 10.75 7.16 2.21
C GLY A 218 9.34 6.56 2.18
N SER A 219 8.30 7.36 1.91
CA SER A 219 6.91 6.86 1.90
C SER A 219 6.56 6.19 0.59
N VAL A 220 6.17 4.92 0.72
CA VAL A 220 5.66 4.09 -0.36
C VAL A 220 4.40 4.72 -0.96
N ALA A 221 3.49 5.17 -0.10
CA ALA A 221 2.27 5.82 -0.55
C ALA A 221 2.58 7.10 -1.34
N PHE A 222 3.55 7.93 -0.90
CA PHE A 222 3.95 9.14 -1.64
C PHE A 222 4.51 8.80 -3.02
N GLY A 223 5.34 7.75 -3.11
CA GLY A 223 5.88 7.26 -4.39
C GLY A 223 4.82 6.79 -5.36
N LEU A 224 3.85 6.00 -4.89
CA LEU A 224 2.73 5.53 -5.71
C LEU A 224 1.89 6.71 -6.25
N SER A 225 1.65 7.74 -5.44
CA SER A 225 0.89 8.92 -5.87
C SER A 225 1.63 9.77 -6.91
N VAL A 226 2.94 9.99 -6.71
CA VAL A 226 3.78 10.73 -7.66
C VAL A 226 3.89 9.98 -8.99
N THR A 227 4.14 8.67 -8.93
CA THR A 227 4.28 7.83 -10.13
C THR A 227 2.97 7.67 -10.89
N ALA A 228 1.83 7.49 -10.20
CA ALA A 228 0.51 7.48 -10.81
C ALA A 228 0.20 8.80 -11.53
N THR A 229 0.40 9.93 -10.86
CA THR A 229 0.09 11.25 -11.42
C THR A 229 0.99 11.59 -12.60
N ALA A 230 2.29 11.30 -12.48
CA ALA A 230 3.24 11.49 -13.57
C ALA A 230 2.94 10.54 -14.74
N GLY A 231 2.58 9.29 -14.45
CA GLY A 231 2.20 8.29 -15.44
C GLY A 231 0.96 8.69 -16.23
N LEU A 232 -0.08 9.17 -15.54
CA LEU A 232 -1.29 9.70 -16.17
C LEU A 232 -0.98 10.88 -17.10
N MET A 233 -0.16 11.84 -16.65
CA MET A 233 0.19 13.01 -17.46
C MET A 233 1.08 12.69 -18.67
N LEU A 234 2.01 11.74 -18.54
CA LEU A 234 3.02 11.46 -19.56
C LEU A 234 2.60 10.33 -20.51
N PHE A 235 1.95 9.28 -20.00
CA PHE A 235 1.69 8.05 -20.74
C PHE A 235 0.23 7.89 -21.18
N SER A 236 -0.75 8.60 -20.60
CA SER A 236 -2.16 8.46 -21.01
C SER A 236 -2.36 8.71 -22.51
N GLY A 237 -1.83 9.81 -23.07
CA GLY A 237 -1.95 10.09 -24.52
C GLY A 237 -1.24 9.09 -25.44
N PRO A 238 0.03 8.70 -25.18
CA PRO A 238 0.70 7.61 -25.90
C PRO A 238 -0.03 6.27 -25.81
N VAL A 239 -0.51 5.88 -24.62
CA VAL A 239 -1.23 4.63 -24.39
C VAL A 239 -2.57 4.64 -25.13
N ALA A 240 -3.33 5.75 -25.09
CA ALA A 240 -4.57 5.90 -25.85
C ALA A 240 -4.34 5.68 -27.35
N ARG A 241 -3.32 6.33 -27.93
CA ARG A 241 -2.99 6.15 -29.36
C ARG A 241 -2.57 4.72 -29.70
N TRP A 242 -1.90 4.03 -28.78
CA TRP A 242 -1.54 2.63 -28.98
C TRP A 242 -2.77 1.72 -28.91
N LEU A 243 -3.65 1.92 -27.91
CA LEU A 243 -4.91 1.20 -27.78
C LEU A 243 -5.84 1.43 -28.97
N CYS A 244 -5.93 2.66 -29.50
CA CYS A 244 -6.73 2.97 -30.70
C CYS A 244 -6.34 2.16 -31.95
N ARG A 245 -5.18 1.48 -31.95
CA ARG A 245 -4.80 0.55 -33.05
C ARG A 245 -5.56 -0.77 -32.98
N TRP A 246 -6.12 -1.11 -31.82
CA TRP A 246 -6.74 -2.39 -31.51
C TRP A 246 -8.21 -2.28 -31.08
N MET A 247 -8.66 -1.08 -30.70
CA MET A 247 -10.04 -0.85 -30.22
C MET A 247 -10.54 0.57 -30.56
N PRO A 248 -11.86 0.82 -30.49
CA PRO A 248 -12.46 2.14 -30.73
C PRO A 248 -11.90 3.23 -29.82
N GLU A 249 -11.84 4.47 -30.33
CA GLU A 249 -11.28 5.64 -29.62
C GLU A 249 -11.95 5.90 -28.27
N ALA A 250 -13.27 5.70 -28.17
CA ALA A 250 -13.99 5.86 -26.91
C ALA A 250 -13.48 4.90 -25.82
N ILE A 251 -13.26 3.63 -26.17
CA ILE A 251 -12.79 2.59 -25.24
C ILE A 251 -11.30 2.83 -24.92
N ALA A 252 -10.50 3.19 -25.92
CA ALA A 252 -9.08 3.50 -25.73
C ALA A 252 -8.88 4.70 -24.80
N ASN A 253 -9.66 5.76 -24.94
CA ASN A 253 -9.59 6.94 -24.08
C ASN A 253 -10.09 6.67 -22.65
N LEU A 254 -10.97 5.69 -22.46
CA LEU A 254 -11.42 5.24 -21.14
C LEU A 254 -10.34 4.40 -20.42
N LEU A 255 -9.69 3.48 -21.13
CA LEU A 255 -8.67 2.58 -20.59
C LEU A 255 -7.34 3.27 -20.34
N ALA A 256 -6.95 4.20 -21.22
CA ALA A 256 -5.59 4.73 -21.24
C ALA A 256 -5.12 5.41 -19.94
N PRO A 257 -5.93 6.23 -19.24
CA PRO A 257 -5.52 6.81 -17.96
C PRO A 257 -5.21 5.74 -16.90
N SER A 258 -6.09 4.75 -16.73
CA SER A 258 -5.93 3.67 -15.75
C SER A 258 -4.75 2.77 -16.09
N THR A 259 -4.59 2.39 -17.36
CA THR A 259 -3.44 1.61 -17.83
C THR A 259 -2.13 2.38 -17.66
N ALA A 260 -2.11 3.68 -17.97
CA ALA A 260 -0.92 4.52 -17.81
C ALA A 260 -0.48 4.67 -16.35
N ALA A 261 -1.44 4.86 -15.43
CA ALA A 261 -1.16 4.94 -14.00
C ALA A 261 -0.63 3.59 -13.47
N LEU A 262 -1.29 2.48 -13.84
CA LEU A 262 -0.88 1.14 -13.43
C LEU A 262 0.53 0.79 -13.92
N MET A 263 0.82 1.04 -15.20
CA MET A 263 2.15 0.82 -15.77
C MET A 263 3.25 1.63 -15.07
N ALA A 264 2.94 2.84 -14.62
CA ALA A 264 3.88 3.69 -13.90
C ALA A 264 4.08 3.27 -12.45
N CYS A 265 3.04 2.75 -11.78
CA CYS A 265 3.11 2.28 -10.39
C CYS A 265 3.70 0.88 -10.27
N GLN A 266 3.66 0.08 -11.33
CA GLN A 266 4.05 -1.33 -11.34
C GLN A 266 5.42 -1.62 -10.68
N PRO A 267 6.50 -0.85 -10.92
CA PRO A 267 7.79 -1.13 -10.29
C PRO A 267 7.77 -0.99 -8.76
N LEU A 268 6.97 -0.06 -8.24
CA LEU A 268 6.81 0.11 -6.80
C LEU A 268 5.92 -0.99 -6.22
N LEU A 269 4.78 -1.30 -6.85
CA LEU A 269 3.89 -2.39 -6.43
C LEU A 269 4.62 -3.74 -6.38
N LEU A 270 5.49 -4.01 -7.36
CA LEU A 270 6.31 -5.22 -7.38
C LEU A 270 7.36 -5.29 -6.27
N LEU A 271 7.83 -4.14 -5.77
CA LEU A 271 8.76 -4.10 -4.63
C LEU A 271 8.04 -4.33 -3.29
N ILE A 272 6.75 -3.99 -3.21
CA ILE A 272 5.96 -4.05 -1.97
C ILE A 272 5.31 -5.42 -1.84
N ASP A 273 4.54 -5.82 -2.86
CA ASP A 273 3.66 -6.99 -2.79
C ASP A 273 4.28 -8.23 -3.43
N GLY A 274 5.40 -8.10 -4.14
CA GLY A 274 6.07 -9.22 -4.81
C GLY A 274 5.22 -9.90 -5.88
N GLN A 275 4.13 -9.27 -6.35
CA GLN A 275 3.20 -9.81 -7.34
C GLN A 275 2.93 -8.76 -8.43
N PRO A 276 3.05 -9.10 -9.73
CA PRO A 276 2.66 -8.18 -10.79
C PRO A 276 1.16 -7.95 -10.76
N ALA A 277 0.74 -6.70 -10.95
CA ALA A 277 -0.64 -6.39 -11.28
C ALA A 277 -1.15 -7.32 -12.39
N SER A 278 -2.22 -8.04 -12.09
CA SER A 278 -2.86 -8.96 -13.02
C SER A 278 -3.89 -8.23 -13.88
N GLY A 279 -4.26 -8.81 -15.01
CA GLY A 279 -5.34 -8.28 -15.85
C GLY A 279 -6.67 -8.11 -15.10
N HIS A 280 -6.86 -8.88 -14.02
CA HIS A 280 -8.02 -8.81 -13.13
C HIS A 280 -8.09 -7.47 -12.39
N GLN A 281 -6.96 -6.96 -11.88
CA GLN A 281 -6.93 -5.65 -11.19
C GLN A 281 -7.27 -4.51 -12.15
N LEU A 282 -6.80 -4.57 -13.40
CA LEU A 282 -7.16 -3.58 -14.42
C LEU A 282 -8.66 -3.65 -14.78
N ALA A 283 -9.20 -4.87 -14.91
CA ALA A 283 -10.61 -5.07 -15.22
C ALA A 283 -11.53 -4.60 -14.08
N ALA A 284 -11.21 -4.94 -12.82
CA ALA A 284 -11.94 -4.48 -11.64
C ALA A 284 -11.96 -2.95 -11.57
N ASN A 285 -10.80 -2.31 -11.74
CA ASN A 285 -10.68 -0.85 -11.77
C ASN A 285 -11.51 -0.19 -12.86
N LEU A 286 -11.53 -0.77 -14.07
CA LEU A 286 -12.30 -0.25 -15.18
C LEU A 286 -13.81 -0.37 -14.95
N LEU A 287 -14.24 -1.50 -14.38
CA LEU A 287 -15.66 -1.74 -14.10
C LEU A 287 -16.16 -0.89 -12.92
N ALA A 288 -15.30 -0.57 -11.95
CA ALA A 288 -15.64 0.33 -10.86
C ALA A 288 -15.74 1.81 -11.33
N LEU A 289 -14.98 2.20 -12.36
CA LEU A 289 -14.81 3.59 -12.81
C LEU A 289 -16.13 4.38 -13.05
N PRO A 290 -17.21 3.81 -13.63
CA PRO A 290 -18.45 4.56 -13.84
C PRO A 290 -19.21 4.86 -12.53
N ALA A 291 -19.06 4.02 -11.51
CA ALA A 291 -19.76 4.17 -10.24
C ALA A 291 -19.05 5.15 -9.29
N VAL A 292 -17.71 5.18 -9.30
CA VAL A 292 -16.91 5.98 -8.36
C VAL A 292 -17.28 7.47 -8.35
N PRO A 293 -17.38 8.19 -9.48
CA PRO A 293 -17.74 9.60 -9.46
C PRO A 293 -19.15 9.86 -8.90
N ALA A 294 -20.11 8.98 -9.24
CA ALA A 294 -21.48 9.10 -8.76
C ALA A 294 -21.56 8.91 -7.24
N VAL A 295 -20.93 7.86 -6.72
CA VAL A 295 -20.85 7.59 -5.27
C VAL A 295 -20.11 8.70 -4.54
N THR A 296 -18.99 9.19 -5.10
CA THR A 296 -18.21 10.29 -4.51
C THR A 296 -19.05 11.56 -4.38
N VAL A 297 -19.69 12.01 -5.46
CA VAL A 297 -20.47 13.25 -5.46
C VAL A 297 -21.70 13.13 -4.57
N LEU A 298 -22.48 12.06 -4.72
CA LEU A 298 -23.71 11.87 -3.94
C LEU A 298 -23.40 11.63 -2.45
N GLY A 299 -22.34 10.90 -2.14
CA GLY A 299 -21.87 10.70 -0.76
C GLY A 299 -21.38 12.01 -0.12
N VAL A 300 -20.62 12.84 -0.84
CA VAL A 300 -20.23 14.18 -0.35
C VAL A 300 -21.46 15.06 -0.13
N LEU A 301 -22.43 15.07 -1.04
CA LEU A 301 -23.69 15.82 -0.86
C LEU A 301 -24.49 15.31 0.34
N SER A 302 -24.53 13.99 0.54
CA SER A 302 -25.14 13.37 1.71
C SER A 302 -24.46 13.82 3.00
N CYS A 303 -23.12 13.78 3.05
CA CYS A 303 -22.35 14.25 4.20
C CYS A 303 -22.57 15.74 4.49
N LEU A 304 -22.55 16.58 3.45
CA LEU A 304 -22.77 18.03 3.59
C LEU A 304 -24.19 18.38 4.05
N THR A 305 -25.18 17.52 3.85
CA THR A 305 -26.57 17.76 4.27
C THR A 305 -26.92 17.04 5.57
N ALA A 306 -26.09 16.10 6.04
CA ALA A 306 -26.38 15.22 7.17
C ALA A 306 -26.69 15.96 8.47
N ALA A 307 -25.99 17.07 8.75
CA ALA A 307 -26.14 17.78 10.01
C ALA A 307 -27.39 18.69 10.09
N TRP A 308 -27.87 19.23 8.97
CA TRP A 308 -28.93 20.26 8.94
C TRP A 308 -30.16 19.89 8.11
N ALA A 309 -30.06 18.88 7.24
CA ALA A 309 -31.18 18.30 6.49
C ALA A 309 -31.03 16.77 6.36
N PRO A 310 -31.22 16.00 7.46
CA PRO A 310 -31.00 14.55 7.46
C PRO A 310 -31.83 13.79 6.42
N TRP A 311 -33.06 14.23 6.15
CA TRP A 311 -33.93 13.65 5.11
C TRP A 311 -33.32 13.77 3.71
N LEU A 312 -32.65 14.89 3.42
CA LEU A 312 -32.00 15.13 2.13
C LEU A 312 -30.72 14.31 2.01
N ALA A 313 -29.99 14.16 3.12
CA ALA A 313 -28.84 13.29 3.18
C ALA A 313 -29.21 11.82 2.92
N VAL A 314 -30.33 11.34 3.46
CA VAL A 314 -30.89 10.01 3.15
C VAL A 314 -31.17 9.86 1.66
N VAL A 315 -31.82 10.85 1.03
CA VAL A 315 -32.09 10.82 -0.42
C VAL A 315 -30.80 10.68 -1.23
N PHE A 316 -29.77 11.48 -0.92
CA PHE A 316 -28.49 11.37 -1.61
C PHE A 316 -27.79 10.04 -1.38
N ALA A 317 -27.82 9.49 -0.16
CA ALA A 317 -27.28 8.17 0.14
C ALA A 317 -28.02 7.05 -0.62
N MET A 318 -29.35 7.14 -0.75
CA MET A 318 -30.14 6.21 -1.56
C MET A 318 -29.80 6.28 -3.05
N LEU A 319 -29.57 7.49 -3.57
CA LEU A 319 -29.11 7.64 -4.95
C LEU A 319 -27.69 7.12 -5.16
N ALA A 320 -26.84 7.13 -4.13
CA ALA A 320 -25.48 6.58 -4.17
C ALA A 320 -25.45 5.04 -4.06
N ALA A 321 -26.46 4.44 -3.43
CA ALA A 321 -26.51 3.01 -3.12
C ALA A 321 -26.32 2.07 -4.32
N PRO A 322 -26.92 2.30 -5.51
CA PRO A 322 -26.66 1.45 -6.67
C PRO A 322 -25.19 1.42 -7.09
N GLY A 323 -24.49 2.55 -6.94
CA GLY A 323 -23.06 2.64 -7.23
C GLY A 323 -22.21 1.91 -6.20
N GLY A 324 -22.54 2.05 -4.91
CA GLY A 324 -21.87 1.32 -3.82
C GLY A 324 -22.04 -0.20 -3.97
N TRP A 325 -23.27 -0.65 -4.27
CA TRP A 325 -23.57 -2.05 -4.56
C TRP A 325 -22.77 -2.58 -5.76
N TRP A 326 -22.71 -1.82 -6.85
CA TRP A 326 -21.94 -2.23 -8.04
C TRP A 326 -20.45 -2.40 -7.72
N ILE A 327 -19.85 -1.48 -6.96
CA ILE A 327 -18.45 -1.56 -6.55
C ILE A 327 -18.20 -2.83 -5.71
N GLY A 328 -19.07 -3.12 -4.73
CA GLY A 328 -18.98 -4.33 -3.91
C GLY A 328 -19.07 -5.61 -4.73
N GLN A 329 -20.00 -5.67 -5.69
CA GLN A 329 -20.14 -6.83 -6.58
C GLN A 329 -18.93 -7.05 -7.49
N VAL A 330 -18.33 -5.97 -8.01
CA VAL A 330 -17.09 -6.06 -8.79
C VAL A 330 -15.96 -6.61 -7.90
N ALA A 331 -15.81 -6.10 -6.68
CA ALA A 331 -14.80 -6.59 -5.74
C ALA A 331 -14.99 -8.08 -5.42
N ALA A 332 -16.20 -8.51 -5.07
CA ALA A 332 -16.51 -9.89 -4.73
C ALA A 332 -16.32 -10.86 -5.91
N HIS A 333 -16.69 -10.44 -7.13
CA HIS A 333 -16.54 -11.29 -8.32
C HIS A 333 -15.08 -11.55 -8.65
N PHE A 334 -14.25 -10.50 -8.64
CA PHE A 334 -12.83 -10.61 -8.99
C PHE A 334 -11.98 -11.18 -7.85
N SER A 335 -12.41 -11.11 -6.59
CA SER A 335 -11.70 -11.73 -5.46
C SER A 335 -11.80 -13.26 -5.43
N SER A 336 -12.93 -13.82 -5.88
CA SER A 336 -13.17 -15.28 -5.87
C SER A 336 -12.35 -16.09 -6.90
N ASN A 337 -11.59 -15.42 -7.79
CA ASN A 337 -10.94 -16.07 -8.93
C ASN A 337 -9.43 -16.32 -8.69
N PRO A 338 -8.97 -17.58 -8.58
CA PRO A 338 -7.60 -17.94 -8.17
C PRO A 338 -6.51 -17.72 -9.24
N PHE A 339 -6.83 -17.20 -10.42
CA PHE A 339 -5.85 -16.87 -11.47
C PHE A 339 -5.24 -15.45 -11.33
N GLY A 340 -5.43 -14.81 -10.16
CA GLY A 340 -5.17 -13.39 -9.91
C GLY A 340 -3.72 -13.00 -9.61
N SER A 341 -2.83 -13.95 -9.30
CA SER A 341 -1.42 -13.67 -8.98
C SER A 341 -0.52 -14.59 -9.79
N ILE A 342 0.13 -14.04 -10.82
CA ILE A 342 1.23 -14.74 -11.49
C ILE A 342 2.42 -14.61 -10.53
N PRO A 343 2.94 -15.72 -9.95
CA PRO A 343 4.05 -15.63 -9.00
C PRO A 343 5.23 -14.89 -9.62
N TRP A 344 5.62 -13.75 -9.03
CA TRP A 344 6.80 -13.01 -9.43
C TRP A 344 8.03 -13.53 -8.68
N PRO A 345 9.23 -13.47 -9.29
CA PRO A 345 10.46 -13.69 -8.54
C PRO A 345 10.59 -12.66 -7.41
N SER A 346 10.96 -13.11 -6.21
CA SER A 346 11.28 -12.22 -5.10
C SER A 346 12.52 -11.36 -5.40
N TRP A 347 12.76 -10.34 -4.57
CA TRP A 347 13.98 -9.55 -4.62
C TRP A 347 15.23 -10.46 -4.46
N PRO A 348 16.33 -10.27 -5.23
CA PRO A 348 16.65 -9.16 -6.13
C PRO A 348 16.22 -9.34 -7.60
N ALA A 349 15.89 -10.57 -8.00
CA ALA A 349 15.58 -10.91 -9.39
C ALA A 349 14.31 -10.20 -9.90
N GLY A 350 13.28 -10.11 -9.05
CA GLY A 350 12.04 -9.42 -9.37
C GLY A 350 12.22 -7.93 -9.64
N GLY A 351 13.02 -7.24 -8.81
CA GLY A 351 13.28 -5.81 -8.97
C GLY A 351 14.06 -5.46 -10.25
N MET A 352 15.03 -6.31 -10.62
CA MET A 352 15.76 -6.16 -11.88
C MET A 352 14.86 -6.37 -13.10
N ALA A 353 13.96 -7.35 -13.06
CA ALA A 353 12.98 -7.60 -14.12
C ALA A 353 11.98 -6.43 -14.28
N SER A 354 11.51 -5.85 -13.17
CA SER A 354 10.60 -4.69 -13.17
C SER A 354 11.27 -3.43 -13.73
N GLY A 355 12.52 -3.17 -13.34
CA GLY A 355 13.30 -2.05 -13.88
C GLY A 355 13.54 -2.19 -15.38
N LEU A 356 13.81 -3.42 -15.86
CA LEU A 356 13.92 -3.73 -17.28
C LEU A 356 12.60 -3.50 -18.02
N LEU A 357 11.47 -3.92 -17.44
CA LEU A 357 10.14 -3.72 -18.03
C LEU A 357 9.81 -2.23 -18.19
N LEU A 358 10.02 -1.41 -17.15
CA LEU A 358 9.78 0.04 -17.19
C LEU A 358 10.68 0.71 -18.25
N ALA A 359 11.93 0.27 -18.36
CA ALA A 359 12.87 0.76 -19.36
C ALA A 359 12.41 0.39 -20.79
N LEU A 360 11.96 -0.84 -21.01
CA LEU A 360 11.44 -1.31 -22.30
C LEU A 360 10.17 -0.55 -22.72
N LEU A 361 9.25 -0.30 -21.78
CA LEU A 361 8.03 0.49 -22.01
C LEU A 361 8.35 1.95 -22.36
N THR A 362 9.34 2.53 -21.67
CA THR A 362 9.84 3.88 -21.97
C THR A 362 10.47 3.95 -23.37
N VAL A 363 11.28 2.95 -23.73
CA VAL A 363 11.89 2.85 -25.07
C VAL A 363 10.82 2.65 -26.15
N GLY A 364 9.81 1.81 -25.90
CA GLY A 364 8.69 1.58 -26.82
C GLY A 364 7.88 2.84 -27.10
N THR A 365 7.56 3.63 -26.08
CA THR A 365 6.85 4.91 -26.25
C THR A 365 7.71 5.97 -26.96
N LEU A 366 9.03 5.99 -26.73
CA LEU A 366 9.98 6.86 -27.44
C LEU A 366 10.12 6.50 -28.93
N ILE A 367 10.05 5.21 -29.28
CA ILE A 367 10.12 4.73 -30.66
C ILE A 367 8.78 4.96 -31.39
N GLY A 368 7.65 4.71 -30.71
CA GLY A 368 6.30 4.87 -31.27
C GLY A 368 5.90 6.33 -31.51
N SER A 369 6.35 7.26 -30.66
CA SER A 369 6.15 8.70 -30.85
C SER A 369 6.99 9.32 -31.98
N GLY A 370 7.96 8.57 -32.52
CA GLY A 370 8.73 8.94 -33.72
C GLY A 370 8.01 8.65 -35.05
N HIS A 371 6.85 7.99 -35.02
CA HIS A 371 6.07 7.62 -36.20
C HIS A 371 4.65 8.21 -36.14
N GLY A 372 4.55 9.53 -35.98
CA GLY A 372 3.28 10.21 -36.29
C GLY A 372 3.02 10.15 -37.80
N PRO A 373 1.81 9.83 -38.27
CA PRO A 373 1.49 9.98 -39.68
C PRO A 373 1.61 11.47 -40.01
N THR A 374 2.45 11.80 -40.97
CA THR A 374 2.46 13.13 -41.59
C THR A 374 1.10 13.34 -42.25
N SER A 375 0.19 14.04 -41.57
CA SER A 375 -1.02 14.54 -42.19
C SER A 375 -0.64 15.67 -43.15
N THR A 376 -0.26 15.32 -44.37
CA THR A 376 -0.42 16.24 -45.51
C THR A 376 -1.88 16.16 -45.96
N ALA A 377 -2.78 16.67 -45.13
CA ALA A 377 -4.13 17.05 -45.58
C ALA A 377 -4.02 18.50 -46.06
N SER A 378 -3.81 18.69 -47.36
CA SER A 378 -4.02 19.98 -47.99
C SER A 378 -5.52 20.27 -47.97
N SER A 379 -5.96 21.10 -47.02
CA SER A 379 -7.25 21.76 -47.07
C SER A 379 -7.23 22.78 -48.22
N SER A 380 -7.67 22.37 -49.41
CA SER A 380 -8.12 23.31 -50.44
C SER A 380 -9.58 23.67 -50.15
N THR A 381 -9.79 24.68 -49.32
CA THR A 381 -11.06 25.41 -49.24
C THR A 381 -10.81 26.86 -49.60
N GLY A 382 -11.67 27.35 -50.50
CA GLY A 382 -11.43 28.51 -51.34
C GLY A 382 -11.18 29.83 -50.62
N SER A 383 -10.27 30.61 -51.20
CA SER A 383 -10.42 32.06 -51.20
C SER A 383 -10.86 32.47 -52.60
N ARG A 384 -12.11 32.91 -52.71
CA ARG A 384 -12.60 33.67 -53.86
C ARG A 384 -11.79 34.97 -53.92
N ARG A 385 -11.03 35.16 -54.99
CA ARG A 385 -10.75 36.51 -55.52
C ARG A 385 -11.10 36.53 -56.99
N LEU A 386 -12.16 37.27 -57.27
CA LEU A 386 -12.52 37.78 -58.58
C LEU A 386 -11.34 38.59 -59.14
N SER A 387 -10.87 38.22 -60.32
CA SER A 387 -10.23 39.17 -61.23
C SER A 387 -10.65 38.84 -62.66
N ILE A 388 -11.61 39.66 -63.08
CA ILE A 388 -11.99 40.08 -64.43
C ILE A 388 -11.02 39.63 -65.52
N ARG A 389 -11.57 38.91 -66.50
CA ARG A 389 -10.95 38.60 -67.79
C ARG A 389 -11.38 39.70 -68.75
N SER A 390 -10.43 40.52 -69.21
CA SER A 390 -10.59 41.33 -70.42
C SER A 390 -9.63 40.78 -71.49
N SER A 391 -10.15 40.75 -72.72
CA SER A 391 -9.47 40.73 -74.02
C SER A 391 -8.13 41.50 -74.02
N ASP A 392 -7.13 41.16 -74.82
CA ASP A 392 -7.14 41.19 -76.29
C ASP A 392 -5.82 40.66 -76.90
N GLU A 393 -5.87 40.31 -78.19
CA GLU A 393 -4.80 40.42 -79.23
C GLU A 393 -3.44 39.70 -79.05
N ARG A 394 -3.11 38.68 -79.86
CA ARG A 394 -2.63 38.65 -81.27
C ARG A 394 -1.09 38.67 -81.43
N ARG A 395 -0.64 37.85 -82.40
CA ARG A 395 0.63 37.81 -83.18
C ARG A 395 1.72 36.81 -82.80
N ASP A 396 1.68 35.68 -83.53
CA ASP A 396 2.57 35.27 -84.62
C ASP A 396 4.07 34.91 -84.43
N HIS A 397 4.40 33.86 -85.20
CA HIS A 397 5.66 33.42 -85.82
C HIS A 397 6.63 32.47 -85.06
N GLU A 398 6.44 31.18 -85.34
CA GLU A 398 7.29 30.31 -86.21
C GLU A 398 8.83 30.19 -86.08
N LEU A 399 9.25 28.93 -86.27
CA LEU A 399 10.47 28.40 -86.92
C LEU A 399 11.83 28.40 -86.16
N HIS A 400 12.22 27.23 -85.61
CA HIS A 400 13.16 26.28 -86.25
C HIS A 400 13.72 25.22 -85.27
N ARG A 401 13.64 23.95 -85.69
CA ARG A 401 14.36 22.78 -85.14
C ARG A 401 15.85 22.77 -85.64
N PRO A 402 16.65 21.70 -85.44
CA PRO A 402 17.21 21.12 -84.20
C PRO A 402 18.74 20.91 -84.32
N ARG A 403 19.52 20.79 -83.24
CA ARG A 403 20.82 20.04 -83.33
C ARG A 403 21.35 19.46 -82.01
N ARG A 404 21.41 18.13 -82.04
CA ARG A 404 22.04 17.14 -81.16
C ARG A 404 23.14 17.64 -80.20
N ARG A 405 23.04 17.26 -78.92
CA ARG A 405 24.22 16.80 -78.14
C ARG A 405 23.84 15.80 -77.04
N ARG A 406 24.22 14.55 -77.32
CA ARG A 406 24.71 13.48 -76.44
C ARG A 406 24.22 13.44 -74.97
N SER A 407 23.48 12.37 -74.72
CA SER A 407 23.38 11.61 -73.46
C SER A 407 24.50 11.87 -72.44
N ARG A 408 24.18 12.62 -71.38
CA ARG A 408 24.79 12.43 -70.07
C ARG A 408 23.79 11.67 -69.19
N ARG A 409 24.04 10.36 -69.02
CA ARG A 409 23.41 9.54 -67.98
C ARG A 409 23.66 10.21 -66.63
N HIS A 410 22.65 10.90 -66.09
CA HIS A 410 22.66 11.28 -64.68
C HIS A 410 22.46 10.01 -63.85
N ARG A 411 23.56 9.51 -63.26
CA ARG A 411 23.48 8.52 -62.18
C ARG A 411 22.60 9.10 -61.05
N PRO A 412 21.60 8.38 -60.51
CA PRO A 412 20.93 8.82 -59.32
C PRO A 412 21.96 8.84 -58.18
N ARG A 413 22.14 10.00 -57.54
CA ARG A 413 22.88 10.10 -56.28
C ARG A 413 22.19 9.17 -55.29
N ARG A 414 22.82 8.04 -54.96
CA ARG A 414 22.43 7.22 -53.80
C ARG A 414 22.57 8.09 -52.55
N HIS A 415 21.46 8.64 -52.07
CA HIS A 415 21.37 9.16 -50.72
C HIS A 415 21.59 7.97 -49.77
N ARG A 416 22.82 7.81 -49.28
CA ARG A 416 23.05 6.97 -48.09
C ARG A 416 22.25 7.61 -46.96
N PRO A 417 21.39 6.88 -46.23
CA PRO A 417 20.72 7.43 -45.07
C PRO A 417 21.81 7.70 -44.03
N ARG A 418 22.19 8.98 -43.86
CA ARG A 418 22.96 9.41 -42.69
C ARG A 418 22.03 9.24 -41.51
N LEU A 419 22.06 8.06 -40.89
CA LEU A 419 21.40 7.82 -39.61
C LEU A 419 21.99 8.83 -38.62
N ASN A 420 21.20 9.84 -38.26
CA ASN A 420 21.66 11.04 -37.56
C ASN A 420 22.57 10.69 -36.37
N TRP A 421 23.81 11.20 -36.37
CA TRP A 421 24.76 11.11 -35.26
C TRP A 421 24.11 11.46 -33.90
N ARG A 422 23.19 12.42 -33.91
CA ARG A 422 22.37 12.80 -32.75
C ARG A 422 21.43 11.70 -32.23
N ARG A 423 20.90 10.82 -33.09
CA ARG A 423 20.15 9.63 -32.66
C ARG A 423 21.07 8.58 -32.04
N ARG A 424 22.28 8.38 -32.59
CA ARG A 424 23.27 7.46 -32.01
C ARG A 424 23.78 7.95 -30.65
N VAL A 425 24.17 9.21 -30.54
CA VAL A 425 24.59 9.81 -29.26
C VAL A 425 23.45 9.73 -28.24
N ARG A 426 22.20 9.99 -28.60
CA ARG A 426 21.04 9.86 -27.69
C ARG A 426 20.76 8.42 -27.26
N LEU A 427 20.86 7.45 -28.16
CA LEU A 427 20.72 6.02 -27.84
C LEU A 427 21.85 5.54 -26.92
N VAL A 428 23.07 6.01 -27.14
CA VAL A 428 24.24 5.66 -26.33
C VAL A 428 24.18 6.31 -24.95
N SER A 429 23.78 7.60 -24.84
CA SER A 429 23.62 8.27 -23.55
C SER A 429 22.46 7.69 -22.72
N PHE A 430 21.36 7.29 -23.37
CA PHE A 430 20.22 6.68 -22.69
C PHE A 430 20.50 5.23 -22.29
N GLY A 431 21.18 4.47 -23.15
CA GLY A 431 21.70 3.14 -22.82
C GLY A 431 22.70 3.18 -21.67
N GLY A 432 23.57 4.19 -21.61
CA GLY A 432 24.50 4.40 -20.50
C GLY A 432 23.79 4.71 -19.18
N ALA A 433 22.78 5.59 -19.19
CA ALA A 433 22.00 5.91 -17.99
C ALA A 433 21.20 4.69 -17.49
N LEU A 434 20.63 3.90 -18.41
CA LEU A 434 19.94 2.67 -18.08
C LEU A 434 20.88 1.65 -17.44
N LEU A 435 22.07 1.45 -18.01
CA LEU A 435 23.06 0.49 -17.56
C LEU A 435 23.65 0.87 -16.19
N VAL A 436 23.81 2.17 -15.91
CA VAL A 436 24.19 2.66 -14.57
C VAL A 436 23.07 2.41 -13.57
N ALA A 437 21.79 2.63 -13.94
CA ALA A 437 20.67 2.34 -13.06
C ALA A 437 20.55 0.84 -12.74
N THR A 438 20.68 -0.05 -13.74
CA THR A 438 20.69 -1.51 -13.50
C THR A 438 21.91 -1.97 -12.72
N ALA A 439 23.10 -1.42 -12.98
CA ALA A 439 24.31 -1.77 -12.23
C ALA A 439 24.24 -1.30 -10.78
N THR A 440 23.66 -0.12 -10.52
CA THR A 440 23.49 0.39 -9.15
C THR A 440 22.53 -0.50 -8.37
N VAL A 441 21.39 -0.88 -8.97
CA VAL A 441 20.41 -1.84 -8.39
C VAL A 441 21.04 -3.21 -8.13
N ALA A 442 21.88 -3.70 -9.04
CA ALA A 442 22.58 -4.98 -8.87
C ALA A 442 23.61 -4.93 -7.73
N VAL A 443 24.40 -3.86 -7.63
CA VAL A 443 25.43 -3.70 -6.59
C VAL A 443 24.82 -3.54 -5.19
N THR A 444 23.73 -2.77 -5.05
CA THR A 444 23.01 -2.65 -3.77
C THR A 444 22.23 -3.93 -3.42
N GLY A 445 21.67 -4.63 -4.41
CA GLY A 445 21.04 -5.93 -4.23
C GLY A 445 22.03 -6.99 -3.71
N ILE A 446 23.25 -7.03 -4.26
CA ILE A 446 24.32 -7.93 -3.80
C ILE A 446 24.80 -7.55 -2.39
N GLY A 447 24.88 -6.25 -2.07
CA GLY A 447 25.25 -5.78 -0.73
C GLY A 447 24.28 -6.20 0.38
N HIS A 448 22.97 -6.23 0.10
CA HIS A 448 21.94 -6.71 1.03
C HIS A 448 21.92 -8.24 1.16
N VAL A 449 22.12 -8.98 0.07
CA VAL A 449 22.25 -10.45 0.12
C VAL A 449 23.46 -10.89 0.94
N LEU A 450 24.55 -10.11 0.88
CA LEU A 450 25.75 -10.35 1.70
C LEU A 450 25.62 -9.84 3.15
N SER A 451 24.60 -9.04 3.46
CA SER A 451 24.32 -8.51 4.81
C SER A 451 23.12 -9.17 5.49
N ALA A 452 22.51 -10.19 4.88
CA ALA A 452 21.45 -10.96 5.52
C ALA A 452 22.02 -11.70 6.75
N SER A 453 21.74 -11.15 7.92
CA SER A 453 21.98 -11.78 9.21
C SER A 453 21.22 -13.11 9.20
N ARG A 454 21.96 -14.23 9.18
CA ARG A 454 21.37 -15.56 9.24
C ARG A 454 20.65 -15.70 10.58
N LEU A 455 19.41 -16.18 10.52
CA LEU A 455 18.62 -16.46 11.71
C LEU A 455 19.36 -17.46 12.60
N PRO A 456 19.51 -17.20 13.91
CA PRO A 456 20.10 -18.18 14.81
C PRO A 456 19.20 -19.43 14.84
N VAL A 457 19.79 -20.59 14.54
CA VAL A 457 19.06 -21.86 14.52
C VAL A 457 18.96 -22.41 15.94
N GLY A 458 17.84 -23.04 16.28
CA GLY A 458 17.65 -23.70 17.58
C GLY A 458 17.36 -22.76 18.74
N THR A 459 16.94 -21.52 18.47
CA THR A 459 16.49 -20.60 19.52
C THR A 459 15.14 -21.03 20.10
N PRO A 460 14.97 -21.00 21.43
CA PRO A 460 13.78 -21.54 22.07
C PRO A 460 12.52 -20.70 21.80
N ILE A 461 12.67 -19.40 21.53
CA ILE A 461 11.56 -18.52 21.18
C ILE A 461 11.96 -17.69 19.95
N LEU A 462 11.13 -17.69 18.92
CA LEU A 462 11.30 -16.90 17.71
C LEU A 462 9.99 -16.23 17.32
N GLN A 463 9.94 -14.91 17.45
CA GLN A 463 8.86 -14.10 16.88
C GLN A 463 9.15 -13.88 15.39
N CYS A 464 8.30 -14.44 14.53
CA CYS A 464 8.35 -14.21 13.09
C CYS A 464 7.83 -12.80 12.74
N ASP A 465 8.48 -12.13 11.79
CA ASP A 465 7.85 -10.99 11.10
C ASP A 465 6.91 -11.54 10.02
N VAL A 466 5.62 -11.64 10.36
CA VAL A 466 4.55 -12.09 9.45
C VAL A 466 3.81 -10.94 8.78
N GLY A 467 4.27 -9.69 8.93
CA GLY A 467 3.51 -8.51 8.56
C GLY A 467 2.57 -8.10 9.68
N GLN A 468 1.31 -7.79 9.36
CA GLN A 468 0.31 -7.56 10.39
C GLN A 468 -0.20 -8.92 10.88
N GLY A 469 -0.19 -9.12 12.20
CA GLY A 469 -0.60 -10.39 12.81
C GLY A 469 0.44 -11.06 13.69
N ASP A 470 0.15 -12.29 14.10
CA ASP A 470 1.01 -13.11 14.96
C ASP A 470 1.56 -14.35 14.26
N GLY A 471 2.84 -14.62 14.52
CA GLY A 471 3.49 -15.89 14.24
C GLY A 471 4.65 -16.07 15.20
N LEU A 472 4.51 -16.99 16.15
CA LEU A 472 5.48 -17.22 17.22
C LEU A 472 5.87 -18.69 17.26
N LEU A 473 7.13 -18.96 16.99
CA LEU A 473 7.71 -20.29 17.03
C LEU A 473 8.36 -20.51 18.40
N VAL A 474 8.07 -21.65 19.03
CA VAL A 474 8.65 -22.09 20.29
C VAL A 474 9.29 -23.46 20.07
N GLN A 475 10.58 -23.57 20.38
CA GLN A 475 11.36 -24.79 20.14
C GLN A 475 11.96 -25.32 21.43
N GLY A 476 11.91 -26.64 21.60
CA GLY A 476 12.55 -27.38 22.67
C GLY A 476 13.53 -28.41 22.11
N SER A 477 14.08 -29.27 22.97
CA SER A 477 15.08 -30.30 22.62
C SER A 477 14.59 -31.36 21.62
N GLY A 478 13.29 -31.41 21.35
CA GLY A 478 12.70 -32.33 20.38
C GLY A 478 11.24 -32.06 20.05
N ALA A 479 10.70 -30.89 20.40
CA ALA A 479 9.37 -30.47 19.99
C ALA A 479 9.39 -29.03 19.49
N THR A 480 8.50 -28.76 18.55
CA THR A 480 8.27 -27.46 17.94
C THR A 480 6.79 -27.11 18.04
N VAL A 481 6.50 -25.96 18.65
CA VAL A 481 5.17 -25.39 18.74
C VAL A 481 5.12 -24.11 17.92
N LEU A 482 4.19 -24.02 16.98
CA LEU A 482 3.91 -22.79 16.25
C LEU A 482 2.61 -22.20 16.76
N ILE A 483 2.65 -20.95 17.23
CA ILE A 483 1.49 -20.21 17.71
C ILE A 483 1.16 -19.15 16.67
N ASP A 484 -0.01 -19.30 16.06
CA ASP A 484 -0.49 -18.53 14.92
C ASP A 484 0.45 -18.56 13.70
N THR A 485 -0.05 -18.05 12.59
CA THR A 485 0.57 -18.18 11.26
C THR A 485 0.65 -16.86 10.51
N GLY A 486 -0.03 -15.82 10.99
CA GLY A 486 -0.12 -14.53 10.31
C GLY A 486 -1.01 -14.55 9.07
N GLU A 487 -1.13 -13.39 8.43
CA GLU A 487 -1.82 -13.24 7.14
C GLU A 487 -0.96 -13.70 5.95
N SER A 488 0.37 -13.55 6.05
CA SER A 488 1.28 -13.67 4.92
C SER A 488 1.90 -15.07 4.80
N ALA A 489 1.37 -15.86 3.87
CA ALA A 489 1.91 -17.17 3.49
C ALA A 489 3.41 -17.15 3.19
N GLN A 490 3.90 -16.13 2.49
CA GLN A 490 5.31 -16.03 2.16
C GLN A 490 6.16 -15.79 3.41
N LYS A 491 5.80 -14.81 4.24
CA LYS A 491 6.59 -14.44 5.41
C LYS A 491 6.69 -15.56 6.44
N ILE A 492 5.59 -16.26 6.73
CA ILE A 492 5.64 -17.38 7.67
C ILE A 492 6.48 -18.55 7.13
N THR A 493 6.35 -18.87 5.84
CA THR A 493 7.14 -19.96 5.24
C THR A 493 8.63 -19.61 5.17
N ASP A 494 8.98 -18.35 4.92
CA ASP A 494 10.36 -17.87 4.94
C ASP A 494 10.93 -17.86 6.37
N CYS A 495 10.11 -17.54 7.37
CA CYS A 495 10.49 -17.67 8.78
C CYS A 495 10.81 -19.13 9.15
N LEU A 496 9.90 -20.07 8.84
CA LEU A 496 10.06 -21.50 9.14
C LEU A 496 11.26 -22.11 8.41
N ARG A 497 11.46 -21.79 7.13
CA ARG A 497 12.65 -22.23 6.37
C ARG A 497 13.94 -21.63 6.94
N GLY A 498 13.90 -20.35 7.32
CA GLY A 498 15.03 -19.69 7.98
C GLY A 498 15.40 -20.34 9.31
N ALA A 499 14.41 -20.80 10.06
CA ALA A 499 14.57 -21.53 11.31
C ALA A 499 14.85 -23.03 11.12
N GLN A 500 14.90 -23.50 9.86
CA GLN A 500 15.12 -24.90 9.48
C GLN A 500 14.08 -25.86 10.07
N VAL A 501 12.84 -25.40 10.23
CA VAL A 501 11.72 -26.20 10.74
C VAL A 501 11.12 -27.02 9.61
N THR A 502 11.14 -28.34 9.75
CA THR A 502 10.53 -29.29 8.80
C THR A 502 9.36 -30.08 9.39
N ALA A 503 9.20 -30.04 10.71
CA ALA A 503 8.11 -30.68 11.44
C ALA A 503 7.68 -29.81 12.62
N ILE A 504 6.39 -29.78 12.91
CA ILE A 504 5.74 -29.00 13.96
C ILE A 504 4.81 -29.95 14.72
N ASP A 505 5.11 -30.19 15.99
CA ASP A 505 4.31 -31.08 16.84
C ASP A 505 2.94 -30.48 17.14
N VAL A 506 2.91 -29.17 17.37
CA VAL A 506 1.67 -28.46 17.74
C VAL A 506 1.57 -27.13 17.01
N VAL A 507 0.51 -26.95 16.22
CA VAL A 507 0.07 -25.64 15.75
C VAL A 507 -1.06 -25.15 16.63
N VAL A 508 -0.91 -23.98 17.23
CA VAL A 508 -1.94 -23.32 18.03
C VAL A 508 -2.56 -22.21 17.19
N LEU A 509 -3.86 -22.29 16.91
CA LEU A 509 -4.62 -21.19 16.31
C LEU A 509 -5.37 -20.50 17.43
N THR A 510 -4.98 -19.27 17.76
CA THR A 510 -5.49 -18.60 18.95
C THR A 510 -6.94 -18.14 18.80
N HIS A 511 -7.31 -17.72 17.59
CA HIS A 511 -8.66 -17.44 17.10
C HIS A 511 -8.64 -17.45 15.55
N SER A 512 -9.79 -17.22 14.89
CA SER A 512 -9.90 -17.45 13.44
C SER A 512 -9.59 -16.26 12.52
N ASP A 513 -9.20 -15.11 13.08
CA ASP A 513 -8.93 -13.90 12.30
C ASP A 513 -7.73 -14.09 11.36
N VAL A 514 -7.76 -13.36 10.25
CA VAL A 514 -6.85 -13.57 9.11
C VAL A 514 -5.40 -13.31 9.48
N ASP A 515 -5.15 -12.35 10.35
CA ASP A 515 -3.82 -12.01 10.84
C ASP A 515 -3.29 -12.99 11.91
N HIS A 516 -4.05 -14.03 12.24
CA HIS A 516 -3.60 -15.15 13.07
C HIS A 516 -3.62 -16.48 12.31
N ALA A 517 -4.72 -16.80 11.63
CA ALA A 517 -4.93 -18.08 10.96
C ALA A 517 -4.90 -18.01 9.42
N GLY A 518 -4.64 -16.84 8.82
CA GLY A 518 -4.73 -16.63 7.37
C GLY A 518 -3.74 -17.46 6.55
N ALA A 519 -2.54 -17.69 7.08
CA ALA A 519 -1.47 -18.41 6.38
C ALA A 519 -1.36 -19.90 6.77
N THR A 520 -2.35 -20.45 7.48
CA THR A 520 -2.22 -21.81 8.03
C THR A 520 -2.05 -22.89 6.96
N GLU A 521 -2.65 -22.74 5.77
CA GLU A 521 -2.45 -23.68 4.66
C GLU A 521 -0.99 -23.68 4.13
N ALA A 522 -0.31 -22.53 4.21
CA ALA A 522 1.06 -22.40 3.73
C ALA A 522 2.06 -23.12 4.65
N VAL A 523 1.78 -23.16 5.96
CA VAL A 523 2.59 -23.89 6.95
C VAL A 523 2.66 -25.38 6.60
N ALA A 524 1.52 -25.99 6.26
CA ALA A 524 1.45 -27.40 5.90
C ALA A 524 2.23 -27.75 4.61
N LYS A 525 2.59 -26.75 3.79
CA LYS A 525 3.41 -26.96 2.57
C LYS A 525 4.91 -26.98 2.86
N VAL A 526 5.34 -26.54 4.04
CA VAL A 526 6.76 -26.43 4.42
C VAL A 526 7.14 -27.29 5.62
N ALA A 527 6.18 -27.63 6.48
CA ALA A 527 6.41 -28.49 7.63
C ALA A 527 5.25 -29.48 7.82
N GLN A 528 5.58 -30.69 8.28
CA GLN A 528 4.59 -31.66 8.77
C GLN A 528 3.99 -31.16 10.09
N VAL A 529 2.69 -31.33 10.32
CA VAL A 529 1.97 -30.75 11.47
C VAL A 529 1.21 -31.82 12.24
N ASP A 530 1.65 -32.23 13.43
CA ASP A 530 1.07 -33.38 14.15
C ASP A 530 -0.33 -33.10 14.76
N THR A 531 -0.45 -31.99 15.48
CA THR A 531 -1.68 -31.61 16.20
C THR A 531 -2.01 -30.14 15.99
N VAL A 532 -3.29 -29.82 15.81
CA VAL A 532 -3.79 -28.44 15.80
C VAL A 532 -4.66 -28.17 17.03
N LEU A 533 -4.28 -27.17 17.82
CA LEU A 533 -5.07 -26.68 18.96
C LEU A 533 -5.91 -25.47 18.53
N ILE A 534 -7.17 -25.47 18.93
CA ILE A 534 -8.12 -24.36 18.71
C ILE A 534 -8.84 -24.01 20.02
N PRO A 535 -9.32 -22.77 20.22
CA PRO A 535 -10.07 -22.40 21.42
C PRO A 535 -11.40 -23.18 21.55
N ASP A 536 -11.70 -23.63 22.77
CA ASP A 536 -12.92 -24.36 23.11
C ASP A 536 -14.04 -23.40 23.58
N VAL A 537 -14.70 -22.73 22.63
CA VAL A 537 -15.67 -21.64 22.90
C VAL A 537 -17.12 -22.05 22.66
N VAL A 538 -18.00 -21.95 23.68
CA VAL A 538 -19.41 -22.38 23.59
C VAL A 538 -20.30 -21.35 22.89
N ASP A 539 -20.01 -20.05 23.03
CA ASP A 539 -20.93 -18.98 22.59
C ASP A 539 -20.53 -18.26 21.27
N ALA A 540 -19.32 -18.48 20.75
CA ALA A 540 -18.88 -18.00 19.43
C ALA A 540 -18.94 -19.12 18.38
N LYS A 541 -20.14 -19.59 18.05
CA LYS A 541 -20.34 -20.71 17.09
C LYS A 541 -19.65 -20.47 15.74
N LEU A 542 -19.56 -19.22 15.29
CA LEU A 542 -18.98 -18.85 14.00
C LEU A 542 -17.44 -18.97 14.02
N ASP A 543 -16.78 -18.39 15.03
CA ASP A 543 -15.32 -18.45 15.23
C ASP A 543 -14.86 -19.91 15.44
N ARG A 544 -15.59 -20.69 16.24
CA ARG A 544 -15.30 -22.13 16.42
C ARG A 544 -15.46 -22.93 15.13
N ALA A 545 -16.41 -22.58 14.28
CA ALA A 545 -16.62 -23.24 13.00
C ALA A 545 -15.51 -22.86 12.00
N ALA A 546 -15.16 -21.56 11.91
CA ALA A 546 -14.09 -21.05 11.08
C ALA A 546 -12.72 -21.66 11.47
N GLY A 547 -12.37 -21.62 12.76
CA GLY A 547 -11.15 -22.25 13.28
C GLY A 547 -11.10 -23.76 13.03
N ARG A 548 -12.22 -24.48 13.14
CA ARG A 548 -12.28 -25.92 12.77
C ARG A 548 -12.10 -26.15 11.28
N LEU A 549 -12.62 -25.28 10.42
CA LEU A 549 -12.44 -25.37 8.98
C LEU A 549 -10.98 -25.16 8.60
N GLN A 550 -10.35 -24.10 9.14
CA GLN A 550 -8.92 -23.83 8.96
C GLN A 550 -8.06 -24.99 9.48
N ALA A 551 -8.28 -25.45 10.71
CA ALA A 551 -7.57 -26.59 11.29
C ALA A 551 -7.70 -27.87 10.46
N ARG A 552 -8.90 -28.14 9.90
CA ARG A 552 -9.12 -29.29 8.99
C ARG A 552 -8.35 -29.17 7.68
N GLN A 553 -8.25 -27.97 7.11
CA GLN A 553 -7.46 -27.75 5.89
C GLN A 553 -5.98 -28.06 6.14
N VAL A 554 -5.47 -27.67 7.31
CA VAL A 554 -4.06 -27.82 7.70
C VAL A 554 -3.72 -29.27 7.96
N VAL A 555 -4.52 -29.96 8.78
CA VAL A 555 -4.34 -31.40 9.04
C VAL A 555 -4.39 -32.19 7.73
N ARG A 556 -5.37 -31.89 6.87
CA ARG A 556 -5.50 -32.57 5.57
C ARG A 556 -4.29 -32.33 4.67
N ALA A 557 -3.69 -31.13 4.71
CA ALA A 557 -2.54 -30.79 3.89
C ALA A 557 -1.21 -31.31 4.45
N GLY A 558 -1.04 -31.36 5.78
CA GLY A 558 0.23 -31.66 6.45
C GLY A 558 0.43 -33.13 6.88
N LEU A 559 -0.66 -33.86 7.18
CA LEU A 559 -0.61 -35.25 7.67
C LEU A 559 -1.53 -36.22 6.94
N GLY A 560 -2.53 -35.72 6.21
CA GLY A 560 -3.68 -36.53 5.81
C GLY A 560 -4.60 -36.85 7.00
N ASP A 561 -5.34 -37.96 6.93
CA ASP A 561 -6.39 -38.32 7.92
C ASP A 561 -5.86 -38.68 9.34
N ALA A 562 -4.54 -38.69 9.55
CA ALA A 562 -3.89 -39.07 10.81
C ALA A 562 -3.76 -37.93 11.84
N GLY A 563 -3.98 -36.67 11.44
CA GLY A 563 -3.82 -35.53 12.34
C GLY A 563 -4.98 -35.30 13.29
N SER A 564 -4.66 -34.76 14.47
CA SER A 564 -5.66 -34.49 15.49
C SER A 564 -5.95 -32.99 15.63
N ILE A 565 -7.23 -32.65 15.74
CA ILE A 565 -7.69 -31.30 16.09
C ILE A 565 -8.24 -31.38 17.50
N GLN A 566 -7.68 -30.58 18.41
CA GLN A 566 -8.08 -30.55 19.81
C GLN A 566 -8.60 -29.17 20.18
N ALA A 567 -9.80 -29.14 20.77
CA ALA A 567 -10.34 -27.91 21.34
C ALA A 567 -9.80 -27.75 22.77
N VAL A 568 -9.26 -26.58 23.09
CA VAL A 568 -8.59 -26.28 24.35
C VAL A 568 -9.23 -25.07 25.03
N SER A 569 -9.49 -25.17 26.33
CA SER A 569 -9.92 -24.07 27.20
C SER A 569 -9.05 -24.04 28.46
N GLY A 570 -9.09 -22.91 29.15
CA GLY A 570 -8.53 -22.75 30.49
C GLY A 570 -9.14 -23.75 31.47
N LEU A 571 -8.28 -24.38 32.27
CA LEU A 571 -8.64 -25.45 33.20
C LEU A 571 -9.47 -24.91 34.37
N ASP A 572 -10.49 -25.66 34.80
CA ASP A 572 -11.37 -25.27 35.93
C ASP A 572 -10.67 -25.38 37.30
N ASP A 573 -9.55 -26.09 37.39
CA ASP A 573 -8.80 -26.31 38.62
C ASP A 573 -7.33 -25.92 38.44
N ALA A 574 -6.86 -24.96 39.25
CA ALA A 574 -5.48 -24.49 39.29
C ALA A 574 -4.46 -25.59 39.63
N ARG A 575 -4.92 -26.76 40.10
CA ARG A 575 -4.09 -27.94 40.41
C ARG A 575 -3.88 -28.91 39.24
N SER A 576 -4.49 -28.66 38.09
CA SER A 576 -4.30 -29.49 36.92
C SER A 576 -2.85 -29.41 36.41
N SER A 577 -2.24 -30.57 36.15
CA SER A 577 -0.89 -30.65 35.61
C SER A 577 -0.82 -29.97 34.24
N PRO A 578 0.26 -29.23 33.92
CA PRO A 578 0.47 -28.68 32.59
C PRO A 578 0.42 -29.78 31.53
N GLN A 579 -0.16 -29.47 30.38
CA GLN A 579 -0.07 -30.30 29.19
C GLN A 579 1.39 -30.30 28.71
N GLN A 580 1.91 -31.48 28.39
CA GLN A 580 3.29 -31.66 27.97
C GLN A 580 3.32 -32.12 26.51
N THR A 581 4.30 -31.60 25.78
CA THR A 581 4.80 -32.23 24.54
C THR A 581 5.46 -33.59 24.88
N PRO A 582 5.83 -34.44 23.91
CA PRO A 582 6.41 -35.75 24.19
C PRO A 582 7.52 -35.69 25.26
N ALA A 583 7.56 -36.73 26.12
CA ALA A 583 8.45 -36.75 27.28
C ALA A 583 9.91 -36.47 26.88
N GLY A 584 10.52 -35.44 27.48
CA GLY A 584 11.90 -35.02 27.20
C GLY A 584 12.06 -33.86 26.21
N ALA A 585 10.97 -33.34 25.63
CA ALA A 585 11.00 -32.23 24.68
C ALA A 585 11.13 -30.83 25.33
N GLY A 586 11.00 -30.73 26.65
CA GLY A 586 11.25 -29.49 27.40
C GLY A 586 10.19 -28.40 27.25
N ILE A 587 9.09 -28.62 26.51
CA ILE A 587 7.98 -27.66 26.39
C ILE A 587 6.77 -28.15 27.17
N ALA A 588 6.39 -27.42 28.22
CA ALA A 588 5.13 -27.61 28.95
C ALA A 588 4.25 -26.36 28.79
N TRP A 589 2.94 -26.53 28.65
CA TRP A 589 2.03 -25.41 28.45
C TRP A 589 0.72 -25.57 29.22
N ARG A 590 0.04 -24.44 29.46
CA ARG A 590 -1.29 -24.35 30.06
C ARG A 590 -2.11 -23.29 29.34
N ALA A 591 -3.34 -23.63 28.96
CA ALA A 591 -4.31 -22.63 28.54
C ALA A 591 -4.82 -21.86 29.77
N LEU A 592 -4.83 -20.54 29.69
CA LEU A 592 -5.33 -19.63 30.73
C LEU A 592 -6.68 -19.00 30.37
N HIS A 593 -6.98 -18.95 29.08
CA HIS A 593 -8.18 -18.36 28.50
C HIS A 593 -8.47 -19.02 27.14
N PRO A 594 -9.72 -19.19 26.68
CA PRO A 594 -10.99 -18.86 27.35
C PRO A 594 -11.32 -19.86 28.47
N LYS A 595 -12.08 -19.44 29.49
CA LYS A 595 -12.55 -20.37 30.53
C LYS A 595 -13.55 -21.35 29.96
N LYS A 596 -13.53 -22.59 30.45
CA LYS A 596 -14.55 -23.59 30.12
C LYS A 596 -15.91 -23.08 30.61
N ALA A 597 -16.91 -23.06 29.73
CA ALA A 597 -18.25 -22.63 30.11
C ALA A 597 -18.88 -23.66 31.08
N ALA A 598 -19.46 -23.18 32.18
CA ALA A 598 -20.21 -24.03 33.09
C ALA A 598 -21.38 -24.70 32.32
N PRO A 599 -21.56 -26.03 32.42
CA PRO A 599 -22.66 -26.70 31.75
C PRO A 599 -24.01 -26.14 32.25
N GLY A 600 -24.76 -25.48 31.35
CA GLY A 600 -26.07 -24.88 31.65
C GLY A 600 -26.15 -23.35 31.57
N ALA A 601 -25.05 -22.64 31.33
CA ALA A 601 -25.05 -21.18 31.14
C ALA A 601 -25.50 -20.76 29.73
N ALA A 602 -26.66 -21.25 29.26
CA ALA A 602 -27.31 -20.77 28.05
C ALA A 602 -28.01 -19.43 28.34
N GLY A 603 -27.22 -18.36 28.52
CA GLY A 603 -27.75 -17.03 28.85
C GLY A 603 -26.72 -15.89 28.85
N GLY A 604 -25.45 -16.17 28.54
CA GLY A 604 -24.46 -15.12 28.31
C GLY A 604 -24.78 -14.31 27.05
N ARG A 605 -24.55 -12.99 27.08
CA ARG A 605 -24.57 -12.18 25.85
C ARG A 605 -23.61 -12.82 24.83
N PRO A 606 -24.01 -12.99 23.55
CA PRO A 606 -23.10 -13.49 22.53
C PRO A 606 -21.84 -12.62 22.51
N VAL A 607 -20.69 -13.29 22.63
CA VAL A 607 -19.39 -12.66 22.43
C VAL A 607 -19.27 -12.42 20.93
N HIS A 608 -19.54 -11.19 20.51
CA HIS A 608 -19.48 -10.77 19.10
C HIS A 608 -18.05 -10.50 18.61
N ASP A 609 -17.09 -10.39 19.54
CA ASP A 609 -15.70 -10.06 19.27
C ASP A 609 -14.83 -11.34 19.30
N PRO A 610 -14.26 -11.79 18.17
CA PRO A 610 -13.36 -12.95 18.09
C PRO A 610 -12.14 -12.86 19.04
N ASN A 611 -11.71 -11.65 19.37
CA ASN A 611 -10.59 -11.41 20.28
C ASN A 611 -10.90 -11.80 21.73
N ALA A 612 -12.18 -11.78 22.09
CA ALA A 612 -12.63 -12.23 23.40
C ALA A 612 -12.70 -13.76 23.51
N SER A 613 -12.45 -14.52 22.43
CA SER A 613 -12.23 -15.97 22.45
C SER A 613 -10.77 -16.38 22.38
N SER A 614 -9.83 -15.44 22.26
CA SER A 614 -8.42 -15.77 22.01
C SER A 614 -7.82 -16.70 23.07
N LEU A 615 -7.10 -17.72 22.60
CA LEU A 615 -6.40 -18.68 23.43
C LEU A 615 -5.11 -18.05 24.00
N ALA A 616 -5.12 -17.70 25.28
CA ALA A 616 -3.93 -17.23 26.00
C ALA A 616 -3.26 -18.40 26.72
N MET A 617 -1.94 -18.49 26.65
CA MET A 617 -1.20 -19.64 27.17
C MET A 617 0.00 -19.24 28.04
N LEU A 618 0.23 -20.01 29.09
CA LEU A 618 1.50 -20.03 29.80
C LEU A 618 2.35 -21.18 29.25
N ILE A 619 3.58 -20.89 28.85
CA ILE A 619 4.52 -21.88 28.32
C ILE A 619 5.77 -21.87 29.19
N ASP A 620 6.02 -22.99 29.83
CA ASP A 620 7.21 -23.28 30.63
C ASP A 620 8.23 -24.01 29.74
N LEU A 621 9.36 -23.36 29.47
CA LEU A 621 10.57 -23.93 28.88
C LEU A 621 11.59 -24.22 30.00
N PRO A 622 12.69 -24.95 29.75
CA PRO A 622 13.64 -25.32 30.81
C PRO A 622 14.20 -24.10 31.56
N ASP A 623 14.51 -23.02 30.84
CA ASP A 623 15.17 -21.82 31.39
C ASP A 623 14.32 -20.55 31.29
N LEU A 624 13.17 -20.59 30.62
CA LEU A 624 12.35 -19.43 30.29
C LEU A 624 10.87 -19.71 30.53
N ARG A 625 10.14 -18.67 30.95
CA ARG A 625 8.67 -18.67 30.97
C ARG A 625 8.10 -17.64 30.01
N LEU A 626 7.31 -18.12 29.06
CA LEU A 626 6.63 -17.34 28.04
C LEU A 626 5.13 -17.23 28.35
N LEU A 627 4.59 -16.02 28.32
CA LEU A 627 3.15 -15.78 28.36
C LEU A 627 2.71 -15.27 26.98
N THR A 628 1.79 -15.97 26.32
CA THR A 628 1.18 -15.51 25.07
C THR A 628 -0.24 -15.02 25.31
N LEU A 629 -0.53 -13.80 24.87
CA LEU A 629 -1.82 -13.16 25.09
C LEU A 629 -2.69 -13.09 23.83
N ALA A 630 -2.19 -13.48 22.66
CA ALA A 630 -2.88 -13.35 21.38
C ALA A 630 -3.48 -11.94 21.24
N ASP A 631 -4.75 -11.82 20.86
CA ASP A 631 -5.45 -10.53 20.69
C ASP A 631 -6.41 -10.19 21.83
N LEU A 632 -6.21 -10.84 22.97
CA LEU A 632 -7.10 -10.76 24.12
C LEU A 632 -7.32 -9.34 24.62
N ASN A 633 -8.59 -8.94 24.75
CA ASN A 633 -8.98 -7.63 25.28
C ASN A 633 -8.64 -7.43 26.77
N ALA A 634 -8.82 -6.20 27.27
CA ALA A 634 -8.47 -5.86 28.66
C ALA A 634 -9.19 -6.74 29.72
N ASP A 635 -10.43 -7.18 29.47
CA ASP A 635 -11.17 -8.03 30.40
C ASP A 635 -10.66 -9.48 30.42
N GLY A 636 -10.32 -10.02 29.25
CA GLY A 636 -9.64 -11.31 29.15
C GLY A 636 -8.27 -11.28 29.85
N GLN A 637 -7.50 -10.20 29.68
CA GLN A 637 -6.22 -9.99 30.37
C GLN A 637 -6.38 -9.97 31.90
N ARG A 638 -7.46 -9.38 32.44
CA ARG A 638 -7.79 -9.46 33.88
C ARG A 638 -8.11 -10.88 34.31
N SER A 639 -8.79 -11.66 33.46
CA SER A 639 -9.04 -13.08 33.74
C SER A 639 -7.73 -13.86 33.81
N VAL A 640 -6.85 -13.67 32.84
CA VAL A 640 -5.51 -14.30 32.80
C VAL A 640 -4.69 -13.93 34.03
N ALA A 641 -4.70 -12.66 34.46
CA ALA A 641 -3.99 -12.23 35.67
C ALA A 641 -4.45 -12.95 36.95
N ARG A 642 -5.76 -13.17 37.08
CA ARG A 642 -6.34 -13.93 38.21
C ARG A 642 -5.89 -15.38 38.18
N GLU A 643 -5.86 -16.01 37.00
CA GLU A 643 -5.37 -17.39 36.85
C GLU A 643 -3.89 -17.51 37.18
N LEU A 644 -3.05 -16.60 36.67
CA LEU A 644 -1.62 -16.58 37.00
C LEU A 644 -1.39 -16.41 38.50
N SER A 645 -2.17 -15.54 39.16
CA SER A 645 -2.14 -15.36 40.61
C SER A 645 -2.54 -16.62 41.36
N ALA A 646 -3.59 -17.32 40.91
CA ALA A 646 -4.05 -18.58 41.49
C ALA A 646 -3.02 -19.71 41.33
N LEU A 647 -2.30 -19.74 40.21
CA LEU A 647 -1.18 -20.64 39.96
C LEU A 647 0.10 -20.28 40.74
N GLY A 648 0.11 -19.15 41.45
CA GLY A 648 1.28 -18.64 42.17
C GLY A 648 2.41 -18.16 41.24
N VAL A 649 2.11 -17.89 39.96
CA VAL A 649 3.06 -17.39 38.98
C VAL A 649 3.31 -15.91 39.24
N ARG A 650 4.51 -15.57 39.72
CA ARG A 650 4.90 -14.20 40.07
C ARG A 650 5.86 -13.54 39.09
N ARG A 651 6.40 -14.29 38.14
CA ARG A 651 7.39 -13.81 37.17
C ARG A 651 7.17 -14.48 35.82
N ILE A 652 7.24 -13.65 34.79
CA ILE A 652 7.25 -14.02 33.37
C ILE A 652 8.54 -13.47 32.77
N ASP A 653 9.25 -14.25 31.96
CA ASP A 653 10.48 -13.76 31.31
C ASP A 653 10.15 -13.03 30.03
N VAL A 654 9.31 -13.64 29.19
CA VAL A 654 8.89 -13.11 27.90
C VAL A 654 7.37 -13.05 27.83
N VAL A 655 6.81 -11.91 27.44
CA VAL A 655 5.38 -11.79 27.12
C VAL A 655 5.21 -11.49 25.64
N LYS A 656 4.41 -12.28 24.92
CA LYS A 656 3.83 -11.82 23.66
C LYS A 656 2.67 -10.90 24.01
N VAL A 657 2.84 -9.63 23.70
CA VAL A 657 1.94 -8.55 24.08
C VAL A 657 0.60 -8.68 23.35
N ALA A 658 -0.49 -8.38 24.06
CA ALA A 658 -1.83 -8.57 23.52
C ALA A 658 -2.10 -7.66 22.31
N HIS A 659 -2.83 -8.19 21.33
CA HIS A 659 -3.52 -7.46 20.27
C HIS A 659 -2.60 -6.53 19.47
N HIS A 660 -1.44 -7.06 19.06
CA HIS A 660 -0.37 -6.35 18.35
C HIS A 660 0.12 -5.05 19.01
N GLY A 661 -0.29 -4.87 20.26
CA GLY A 661 -0.09 -3.67 21.04
C GLY A 661 -1.20 -2.61 21.01
N SER A 662 -2.45 -3.04 20.89
CA SER A 662 -3.66 -2.21 20.97
C SER A 662 -3.76 -1.36 22.25
N ALA A 663 -4.60 -0.33 22.22
CA ALA A 663 -4.95 0.46 23.40
C ALA A 663 -5.91 -0.26 24.36
N ASP A 664 -6.50 -1.38 23.90
CA ASP A 664 -7.35 -2.28 24.67
C ASP A 664 -6.52 -3.28 25.48
N HIS A 665 -5.74 -2.73 26.41
CA HIS A 665 -4.91 -3.49 27.32
C HIS A 665 -5.24 -3.16 28.77
N TRP A 666 -5.03 -4.12 29.67
CA TRP A 666 -5.14 -3.90 31.10
C TRP A 666 -3.75 -3.65 31.70
N PRO A 667 -3.42 -2.41 32.14
CA PRO A 667 -2.09 -2.08 32.62
C PRO A 667 -1.62 -2.89 33.84
N GLY A 668 -2.55 -3.36 34.68
CA GLY A 668 -2.25 -4.12 35.89
C GLY A 668 -1.46 -5.39 35.59
N LEU A 669 -1.79 -6.11 34.51
CA LEU A 669 -1.11 -7.35 34.13
C LEU A 669 0.40 -7.13 33.97
N TYR A 670 0.79 -6.12 33.20
CA TYR A 670 2.20 -5.83 32.92
C TYR A 670 2.92 -5.26 34.15
N LEU A 671 2.26 -4.41 34.93
CA LEU A 671 2.84 -3.80 36.13
C LEU A 671 3.05 -4.81 37.27
N GLU A 672 2.19 -5.83 37.37
CA GLU A 672 2.27 -6.90 38.36
C GLU A 672 3.29 -7.97 37.95
N LEU A 673 3.23 -8.46 36.70
CA LEU A 673 4.11 -9.54 36.23
C LEU A 673 5.54 -9.07 35.94
N ARG A 674 5.71 -7.78 35.63
CA ARG A 674 6.96 -7.14 35.19
C ARG A 674 7.82 -8.02 34.28
N PRO A 675 7.30 -8.39 33.09
CA PRO A 675 8.06 -9.22 32.16
C PRO A 675 9.40 -8.59 31.82
N THR A 676 10.45 -9.41 31.67
CA THR A 676 11.77 -8.91 31.26
C THR A 676 11.70 -8.33 29.85
N LEU A 677 11.10 -9.08 28.93
CA LEU A 677 10.94 -8.73 27.53
C LEU A 677 9.47 -8.80 27.10
N GLY A 678 9.02 -7.80 26.36
CA GLY A 678 7.74 -7.76 25.66
C GLY A 678 7.95 -7.84 24.16
N LEU A 679 7.44 -8.91 23.55
CA LEU A 679 7.42 -9.12 22.11
C LEU A 679 6.12 -8.56 21.53
N ILE A 680 6.24 -7.67 20.56
CA ILE A 680 5.10 -7.10 19.83
C ILE A 680 5.23 -7.50 18.37
N SER A 681 4.34 -8.39 17.93
CA SER A 681 4.15 -8.66 16.51
C SER A 681 3.27 -7.57 15.92
N CYS A 682 3.73 -6.90 14.89
CA CYS A 682 2.97 -5.92 14.12
C CYS A 682 3.68 -5.63 12.79
N GLY A 683 2.91 -5.21 11.80
CA GLY A 683 3.45 -4.88 10.48
C GLY A 683 4.10 -3.50 10.48
N ARG A 684 5.20 -3.35 9.72
CA ARG A 684 5.76 -2.03 9.42
C ARG A 684 4.74 -1.19 8.64
N GLY A 685 4.36 -0.05 9.21
CA GLY A 685 3.35 0.83 8.61
C GLY A 685 1.92 0.29 8.67
N ASN A 686 1.60 -0.60 9.62
CA ASN A 686 0.24 -1.11 9.78
C ASN A 686 -0.78 0.01 9.98
N SER A 687 -1.95 -0.12 9.35
CA SER A 687 -3.04 0.87 9.35
C SER A 687 -3.77 0.98 10.69
N TYR A 688 -3.68 -0.05 11.54
CA TYR A 688 -4.32 -0.13 12.86
C TYR A 688 -3.71 0.85 13.88
N GLY A 689 -2.52 1.40 13.60
CA GLY A 689 -1.83 2.30 14.51
C GLY A 689 -1.23 1.59 15.73
N HIS A 690 -0.99 0.29 15.60
CA HIS A 690 -0.36 -0.55 16.62
C HIS A 690 1.17 -0.59 16.46
N PRO A 691 1.92 -0.80 17.55
CA PRO A 691 1.51 -0.66 18.94
C PRO A 691 1.22 0.80 19.31
N THR A 692 0.28 0.98 20.23
CA THR A 692 -0.16 2.31 20.69
C THR A 692 0.80 2.92 21.70
N SER A 693 0.89 4.25 21.72
CA SER A 693 1.71 4.99 22.69
C SER A 693 1.31 4.71 24.15
N LYS A 694 0.01 4.48 24.40
CA LYS A 694 -0.57 4.16 25.72
C LYS A 694 -0.01 2.84 26.27
N LEU A 695 0.08 1.82 25.43
CA LEU A 695 0.66 0.53 25.81
C LEU A 695 2.17 0.62 25.98
N LEU A 696 2.88 1.27 25.05
CA LEU A 696 4.33 1.44 25.16
C LEU A 696 4.71 2.15 26.46
N ALA A 697 3.96 3.19 26.86
CA ALA A 697 4.12 3.86 28.15
C ALA A 697 3.80 2.94 29.35
N THR A 698 2.97 1.92 29.17
CA THR A 698 2.69 0.93 30.20
C THR A 698 3.84 -0.05 30.37
N LEU A 699 4.36 -0.61 29.26
CA LEU A 699 5.53 -1.50 29.26
C LEU A 699 6.79 -0.79 29.79
N GLN A 700 6.96 0.48 29.42
CA GLN A 700 8.06 1.30 29.96
C GLN A 700 7.93 1.47 31.49
N ARG A 701 6.71 1.69 32.01
CA ARG A 701 6.46 1.81 33.46
C ARG A 701 6.63 0.49 34.21
N SER A 702 6.35 -0.66 33.59
CA SER A 702 6.66 -1.97 34.19
C SER A 702 8.15 -2.30 34.19
N GLY A 703 8.96 -1.53 33.45
CA GLY A 703 10.39 -1.81 33.25
C GLY A 703 10.64 -2.95 32.25
N THR A 704 9.65 -3.25 31.41
CA THR A 704 9.71 -4.29 30.38
C THR A 704 10.42 -3.75 29.16
N ALA A 705 11.49 -4.40 28.73
CA ALA A 705 12.14 -4.08 27.48
C ALA A 705 11.24 -4.51 26.31
N VAL A 706 11.25 -3.77 25.20
CA VAL A 706 10.30 -3.98 24.10
C VAL A 706 11.07 -4.34 22.84
N ARG A 707 10.63 -5.40 22.16
CA ARG A 707 11.05 -5.71 20.79
C ARG A 707 9.83 -5.88 19.92
N ARG A 708 9.93 -5.32 18.71
CA ARG A 708 8.82 -5.21 17.77
C ARG A 708 9.22 -5.65 16.38
N THR A 709 8.42 -6.48 15.72
CA THR A 709 8.74 -7.00 14.39
C THR A 709 8.80 -5.90 13.33
N ASP A 710 7.99 -4.85 13.46
CA ASP A 710 7.96 -3.71 12.52
C ASP A 710 9.27 -2.91 12.46
N GLN A 711 10.05 -2.93 13.54
CA GLN A 711 11.35 -2.26 13.66
C GLN A 711 12.52 -3.22 13.50
N HIS A 712 12.39 -4.42 14.07
CA HIS A 712 13.51 -5.34 14.28
C HIS A 712 13.49 -6.54 13.32
N GLY A 713 12.43 -6.72 12.52
CA GLY A 713 12.21 -7.93 11.73
C GLY A 713 11.94 -9.13 12.63
N ARG A 714 12.48 -10.31 12.29
CA ARG A 714 12.43 -11.47 13.18
C ARG A 714 13.18 -11.21 14.48
N VAL A 715 12.63 -11.66 15.60
CA VAL A 715 13.24 -11.52 16.94
C VAL A 715 13.38 -12.89 17.58
N ALA A 716 14.62 -13.30 17.85
CA ALA A 716 14.92 -14.57 18.50
C ALA A 716 15.38 -14.31 19.95
N VAL A 717 14.93 -15.16 20.87
CA VAL A 717 15.14 -15.00 22.31
C VAL A 717 15.59 -16.32 22.93
N SER A 718 16.61 -16.26 23.77
CA SER A 718 17.16 -17.39 24.52
C SER A 718 17.67 -16.97 25.90
N ALA A 719 17.83 -17.94 26.81
CA ALA A 719 18.42 -17.71 28.13
C ALA A 719 19.95 -17.47 28.05
N GLU A 720 20.61 -18.12 27.09
CA GLU A 720 22.04 -17.98 26.79
C GLU A 720 22.25 -17.54 25.34
N PRO A 721 23.40 -16.95 24.97
CA PRO A 721 23.70 -16.61 23.57
C PRO A 721 23.57 -17.86 22.68
N PRO A 722 22.86 -17.79 21.54
CA PRO A 722 22.79 -18.94 20.64
C PRO A 722 24.19 -19.27 20.09
N GLU A 723 24.49 -20.56 19.92
CA GLU A 723 25.72 -21.03 19.27
C GLU A 723 25.72 -20.52 17.81
N VAL A 724 26.61 -19.58 17.50
CA VAL A 724 26.76 -19.09 16.13
C VAL A 724 27.68 -20.05 15.39
N ALA A 725 27.22 -20.63 14.28
CA ALA A 725 28.01 -21.57 13.48
C ALA A 725 29.40 -20.99 13.12
N GLU A 726 30.46 -21.79 13.33
CA GLU A 726 31.86 -21.41 13.11
C GLU A 726 32.09 -20.78 11.73
N GLY A 727 32.73 -19.60 11.69
CA GLY A 727 33.08 -18.90 10.46
C GLY A 727 32.22 -17.67 10.10
N THR A 728 31.37 -17.21 11.02
CA THR A 728 30.48 -16.05 10.82
C THR A 728 30.90 -14.84 11.68
N ARG A 729 30.61 -13.62 11.22
CA ARG A 729 30.71 -12.43 12.08
C ARG A 729 29.64 -12.56 13.16
N GLU A 730 30.04 -12.40 14.43
CA GLU A 730 29.11 -12.30 15.57
C GLU A 730 27.95 -11.36 15.21
N ALA A 731 26.73 -11.87 15.21
CA ALA A 731 25.56 -11.00 15.12
C ALA A 731 25.48 -10.15 16.40
N PRO A 732 25.10 -8.86 16.32
CA PRO A 732 24.95 -8.04 17.50
C PRO A 732 23.84 -8.62 18.39
N LEU A 733 24.23 -9.26 19.50
CA LEU A 733 23.32 -9.77 20.52
C LEU A 733 23.13 -8.68 21.58
N ALA A 734 21.88 -8.32 21.84
CA ALA A 734 21.54 -7.47 22.97
C ALA A 734 21.29 -8.33 24.21
N HIS A 735 21.78 -7.89 25.35
CA HIS A 735 21.46 -8.48 26.64
C HIS A 735 20.38 -7.64 27.34
N GLU A 736 19.26 -8.26 27.66
CA GLU A 736 18.20 -7.62 28.44
C GLU A 736 18.17 -8.18 29.86
N SER A 737 18.26 -7.32 30.88
CA SER A 737 18.16 -7.74 32.27
C SER A 737 16.98 -7.09 32.97
N ALA A 738 16.13 -7.89 33.61
CA ALA A 738 15.20 -7.37 34.60
C ALA A 738 15.97 -6.88 35.85
N ARG A 739 15.37 -5.95 36.61
CA ARG A 739 15.80 -5.64 37.99
C ARG A 739 15.60 -6.89 38.86
N GLY A 740 16.54 -7.85 38.82
CA GLY A 740 16.39 -9.12 39.55
C GLY A 740 17.17 -10.34 39.05
N GLY A 741 17.95 -10.27 37.96
CA GLY A 741 19.12 -11.17 37.81
C GLY A 741 19.19 -12.13 36.63
N GLN A 742 18.13 -12.38 35.85
CA GLN A 742 18.25 -13.22 34.63
C GLN A 742 18.45 -12.33 33.39
N ARG A 743 19.54 -12.56 32.65
CA ARG A 743 19.81 -11.89 31.36
C ARG A 743 19.23 -12.73 30.23
N LEU A 744 18.44 -12.12 29.36
CA LEU A 744 18.00 -12.71 28.10
C LEU A 744 18.98 -12.33 26.99
N ALA A 745 19.32 -13.28 26.13
CA ALA A 745 19.99 -13.02 24.87
C ALA A 745 18.93 -12.78 23.78
N VAL A 746 19.03 -11.65 23.08
CA VAL A 746 18.06 -11.25 22.07
C VAL A 746 18.80 -10.95 20.76
N TRP A 747 18.34 -11.58 19.69
CA TRP A 747 18.77 -11.31 18.32
C TRP A 747 17.63 -10.66 17.53
N CYS A 748 17.97 -9.64 16.74
CA CYS A 748 17.05 -8.93 15.87
C CYS A 748 17.58 -8.95 14.44
N GLU A 749 16.74 -9.29 13.47
CA GLU A 749 17.11 -9.32 12.05
C GLU A 749 17.65 -7.98 11.54
N HIS A 750 17.04 -6.87 11.97
CA HIS A 750 17.45 -5.51 11.60
C HIS A 750 18.32 -4.82 12.65
N GLY A 751 18.85 -5.57 13.61
CA GLY A 751 19.63 -5.05 14.74
C GLY A 751 18.76 -4.68 15.94
N CYS A 752 19.24 -5.05 17.13
CA CYS A 752 18.81 -4.50 18.41
C CYS A 752 19.87 -3.44 18.82
#